data_AF-A0A7S4US85-F1
#
_entry.id   AF-A0A7S4US85-F1
#
_cell.length_a   1.000
_cell.length_b   1.000
_cell.length_c   1.000
_cell.angle_alpha   90.00
_cell.angle_beta   90.00
_cell.angle_gamma   90.00
#
_symmetry.space_group_name_H-M   'P 1'
#
loop_
_entity.id
_entity.type
_entity.pdbx_description
1 polymer ?
#
loop_
_entity_poly.entity_id
_entity_poly.type
_entity_poly.pdbx_seq_one_letter_code
_entity_poly.pdbx_strand_id
1 'polypeptide(L)'
;MVKMHRHVITAQKAKVDVSIRRSAHARYSRLKPDKSSIQTAIVPVIIEVPRDQRNKLEYDKDTGTLQLDRVLHSSCHYPGDYGFVPGTLCPDGDPIDVVVLSKFALTPGVVAQCRIVGVMDMEDEKGGDAKLIAVVASEPRTLSIMDIDHVPIHVKSEIQQFFELYKSLEAKPGKPKWVKIRSWGDREQALKELKDSIDLYEKSMDKDSTKDEPLPPVGNVYELTPELCSLREGAPRGVCSAYVEVKKGDANKYEWDKDTGFLTLDRVLHSSIFYPGDYGFIPRTLCGDGDPIDVVILSNFSLTPGVLCDVRVVGALDMADEKGEDQKLLAVVDSDPRWNEIQDLGDVEEHIKREIAQFFETYKELENKPAIVSPLCSPQVRPGEAPLAPPLGSFHPRKKTKFAIIKGWVDKAGALKLLEAAQAAFMSTGTIGCFPKMKRLHIGDSAPTVCHAIVRAPRNTNVKYDVLPKTGLLKADKVLHSAVVYPGDFCSLPQTLAEDGRTVECLCLSIFPLPLGCIVQMRVVALLEIEDQNGPNSKIIGVPDQEPRLSEYIDVDSIPIHVKKEVAEFFNTYKNLEGEEIWTRVTGWKDRQTAHTRIDECRKRWFAIGLRMEDLEEKNEALEGQVAQLQRITHDMELRLNRLENIKGVMTN
;
A
#
# COMPACT_ATOMS: atom_id res chain seq x y z
N MET A 1 -5.89 16.53 -45.48
CA MET A 1 -6.59 16.03 -44.28
C MET A 1 -5.73 15.13 -43.39
N VAL A 2 -5.08 14.05 -43.89
CA VAL A 2 -4.23 13.15 -43.06
C VAL A 2 -3.01 13.84 -42.39
N LYS A 3 -2.38 14.83 -43.06
CA LYS A 3 -1.30 15.65 -42.46
C LYS A 3 -1.77 16.63 -41.36
N MET A 4 -3.02 17.09 -41.43
CA MET A 4 -3.64 17.94 -40.40
C MET A 4 -4.02 17.10 -39.18
N HIS A 5 -4.52 15.88 -39.38
CA HIS A 5 -4.83 14.94 -38.30
C HIS A 5 -3.59 14.55 -37.49
N ARG A 6 -2.43 14.31 -38.14
CA ARG A 6 -1.16 14.08 -37.43
C ARG A 6 -0.70 15.28 -36.61
N HIS A 7 -0.81 16.50 -37.12
CA HIS A 7 -0.40 17.70 -36.37
C HIS A 7 -1.32 17.99 -35.18
N VAL A 8 -2.62 17.75 -35.30
CA VAL A 8 -3.57 17.89 -34.20
C VAL A 8 -3.33 16.83 -33.11
N ILE A 9 -3.05 15.57 -33.49
CA ILE A 9 -2.72 14.50 -32.54
C ILE A 9 -1.36 14.75 -31.85
N THR A 10 -0.34 15.24 -32.56
CA THR A 10 0.96 15.55 -31.95
C THR A 10 0.90 16.77 -31.03
N ALA A 11 0.11 17.80 -31.39
CA ALA A 11 -0.09 18.98 -30.54
C ALA A 11 -1.00 18.70 -29.33
N GLN A 12 -2.01 17.82 -29.48
CA GLN A 12 -2.78 17.28 -28.36
C GLN A 12 -1.91 16.40 -27.47
N LYS A 13 -1.08 15.50 -28.02
CA LYS A 13 -0.11 14.72 -27.24
C LYS A 13 0.85 15.62 -26.46
N ALA A 14 1.42 16.66 -27.07
CA ALA A 14 2.33 17.58 -26.36
C ALA A 14 1.64 18.42 -25.27
N LYS A 15 0.40 18.88 -25.48
CA LYS A 15 -0.38 19.58 -24.44
C LYS A 15 -0.87 18.65 -23.34
N VAL A 16 -1.18 17.40 -23.67
CA VAL A 16 -1.56 16.33 -22.74
C VAL A 16 -0.33 15.86 -21.95
N ASP A 17 0.85 15.73 -22.55
CA ASP A 17 2.12 15.35 -21.89
C ASP A 17 2.55 16.43 -20.87
N VAL A 18 2.40 17.71 -21.23
CA VAL A 18 2.65 18.82 -20.29
C VAL A 18 1.57 18.92 -19.21
N SER A 19 0.29 18.63 -19.48
CA SER A 19 -0.77 18.64 -18.45
C SER A 19 -0.77 17.39 -17.56
N ILE A 20 -0.30 16.25 -18.06
CA ILE A 20 -0.20 14.98 -17.33
C ILE A 20 0.96 15.04 -16.33
N ARG A 21 2.14 15.52 -16.74
CA ARG A 21 3.29 15.78 -15.83
C ARG A 21 2.94 16.74 -14.69
N ARG A 22 2.00 17.67 -14.91
CA ARG A 22 1.45 18.60 -13.89
C ARG A 22 0.58 17.89 -12.84
N SER A 23 -0.14 16.82 -13.20
CA SER A 23 -1.04 16.09 -12.27
C SER A 23 -0.31 15.08 -11.38
N ALA A 24 0.79 14.52 -11.86
CA ALA A 24 1.66 13.55 -11.18
C ALA A 24 2.23 14.09 -9.87
N HIS A 25 2.90 15.23 -9.96
CA HIS A 25 3.57 15.88 -8.83
C HIS A 25 2.58 16.55 -7.87
N ALA A 26 1.38 16.88 -8.34
CA ALA A 26 0.34 17.44 -7.50
C ALA A 26 -0.11 16.41 -6.45
N ARG A 27 -0.25 15.12 -6.79
CA ARG A 27 -0.72 14.09 -5.84
C ARG A 27 0.12 13.98 -4.57
N TYR A 28 1.42 14.23 -4.66
CA TYR A 28 2.34 14.19 -3.51
C TYR A 28 2.64 15.57 -2.94
N SER A 29 2.01 16.64 -3.44
CA SER A 29 2.29 18.00 -2.98
C SER A 29 1.96 18.22 -1.50
N ARG A 30 1.01 17.43 -0.94
CA ARG A 30 0.70 17.41 0.50
C ARG A 30 1.85 16.84 1.34
N LEU A 31 2.76 16.08 0.74
CA LEU A 31 3.97 15.53 1.34
C LEU A 31 5.22 16.36 1.01
N LYS A 32 5.08 17.57 0.46
CA LYS A 32 6.25 18.40 0.16
C LYS A 32 6.96 18.80 1.46
N PRO A 33 8.31 18.68 1.54
CA PRO A 33 9.08 19.23 2.66
C PRO A 33 8.78 20.71 2.88
N ASP A 34 8.54 21.08 4.14
CA ASP A 34 8.32 22.46 4.52
C ASP A 34 9.59 23.09 5.11
N LYS A 35 9.49 24.33 5.61
CA LYS A 35 10.62 25.00 6.26
C LYS A 35 11.09 24.26 7.52
N SER A 36 10.18 23.60 8.24
CA SER A 36 10.49 22.80 9.42
C SER A 36 11.30 21.56 9.03
N SER A 37 10.97 20.92 7.91
CA SER A 37 11.70 19.78 7.37
C SER A 37 13.17 20.11 7.13
N ILE A 38 13.46 21.27 6.51
CA ILE A 38 14.85 21.72 6.29
C ILE A 38 15.55 22.02 7.61
N GLN A 39 14.86 22.71 8.54
CA GLN A 39 15.44 23.09 9.84
C GLN A 39 15.77 21.87 10.71
N THR A 40 14.91 20.85 10.70
CA THR A 40 15.07 19.62 11.48
C THR A 40 15.88 18.55 10.75
N ALA A 41 16.07 18.71 9.43
CA ALA A 41 16.53 17.71 8.49
C ALA A 41 15.66 16.44 8.47
N ILE A 42 14.37 16.54 8.80
CA ILE A 42 13.43 15.43 8.75
C ILE A 42 12.48 15.65 7.59
N VAL A 43 12.48 14.72 6.62
CA VAL A 43 11.67 14.81 5.41
C VAL A 43 10.80 13.56 5.25
N PRO A 44 9.60 13.70 4.66
CA PRO A 44 8.83 12.54 4.20
C PRO A 44 9.55 11.87 3.02
N VAL A 45 9.65 10.55 3.06
CA VAL A 45 10.18 9.72 1.98
C VAL A 45 9.13 8.69 1.61
N ILE A 46 8.78 8.60 0.32
CA ILE A 46 7.95 7.50 -0.18
C ILE A 46 8.86 6.33 -0.47
N ILE A 47 8.61 5.19 0.17
CA ILE A 47 9.41 3.98 -0.01
C ILE A 47 8.96 3.24 -1.27
N GLU A 48 9.89 2.94 -2.17
CA GLU A 48 9.62 2.20 -3.40
C GLU A 48 10.13 0.77 -3.32
N VAL A 49 11.40 0.62 -2.94
CA VAL A 49 12.07 -0.67 -2.87
C VAL A 49 12.52 -0.93 -1.45
N PRO A 50 11.88 -1.88 -0.75
CA PRO A 50 12.32 -2.25 0.59
C PRO A 50 13.75 -2.80 0.59
N ARG A 51 14.41 -2.71 1.73
CA ARG A 51 15.71 -3.35 1.96
C ARG A 51 15.67 -4.84 1.58
N ASP A 52 16.80 -5.35 1.09
CA ASP A 52 17.06 -6.73 0.69
C ASP A 52 16.23 -7.21 -0.54
N GLN A 53 15.51 -6.30 -1.20
CA GLN A 53 14.76 -6.61 -2.42
C GLN A 53 15.62 -6.49 -3.69
N ARG A 54 15.21 -7.21 -4.73
CA ARG A 54 15.82 -7.21 -6.07
C ARG A 54 14.89 -6.68 -7.15
N ASN A 55 13.61 -6.52 -6.84
CA ASN A 55 12.64 -5.86 -7.70
C ASN A 55 12.88 -4.36 -7.59
N LYS A 56 13.40 -3.73 -8.65
CA LYS A 56 13.42 -2.28 -8.75
C LYS A 56 12.00 -1.84 -9.11
N LEU A 57 11.36 -1.28 -8.10
CA LEU A 57 10.03 -0.69 -8.16
C LEU A 57 10.20 0.81 -8.32
N GLU A 58 9.24 1.43 -8.98
CA GLU A 58 9.22 2.87 -9.23
C GLU A 58 7.77 3.32 -9.27
N TYR A 59 7.47 4.47 -8.69
CA TYR A 59 6.18 5.11 -8.87
C TYR A 59 6.09 5.65 -10.29
N ASP A 60 5.14 5.11 -11.05
CA ASP A 60 4.79 5.69 -12.34
C ASP A 60 4.19 7.08 -12.10
N LYS A 61 4.87 8.10 -12.65
CA LYS A 61 4.52 9.50 -12.42
C LYS A 61 3.09 9.79 -12.90
N ASP A 62 2.68 9.21 -14.03
CA ASP A 62 1.39 9.52 -14.66
C ASP A 62 0.19 8.92 -13.92
N THR A 63 0.33 7.67 -13.47
CA THR A 63 -0.73 6.92 -12.81
C THR A 63 -0.70 7.04 -11.29
N GLY A 64 0.45 7.40 -10.70
CA GLY A 64 0.69 7.43 -9.26
C GLY A 64 0.65 6.04 -8.64
N THR A 65 0.97 5.00 -9.41
CA THR A 65 0.95 3.61 -8.97
C THR A 65 2.36 3.04 -8.95
N LEU A 66 2.60 2.11 -8.02
CA LEU A 66 3.87 1.41 -7.96
C LEU A 66 3.97 0.44 -9.14
N GLN A 67 5.07 0.51 -9.89
CA GLN A 67 5.32 -0.31 -11.06
C GLN A 67 6.65 -1.04 -10.93
N LEU A 68 6.70 -2.29 -11.41
CA LEU A 68 7.97 -2.98 -11.63
C LEU A 68 8.66 -2.35 -12.86
N ASP A 69 9.73 -1.60 -12.63
CA ASP A 69 10.65 -1.17 -13.69
C ASP A 69 11.39 -2.39 -14.22
N ARG A 70 12.10 -3.10 -13.33
CA ARG A 70 12.81 -4.34 -13.65
C ARG A 70 13.24 -5.11 -12.42
N VAL A 71 13.67 -6.35 -12.63
CA VAL A 71 14.43 -7.10 -11.62
C VAL A 71 15.91 -6.86 -11.85
N LEU A 72 16.70 -6.63 -10.78
CA LEU A 72 18.14 -6.46 -10.91
C LEU A 72 18.80 -7.67 -11.58
N HIS A 73 19.61 -7.41 -12.62
CA HIS A 73 20.29 -8.46 -13.40
C HIS A 73 21.38 -9.15 -12.56
N SER A 74 22.15 -8.37 -11.79
CA SER A 74 23.16 -8.86 -10.85
C SER A 74 22.51 -9.46 -9.60
N SER A 75 23.27 -10.23 -8.81
CA SER A 75 22.84 -10.80 -7.51
C SER A 75 22.68 -9.76 -6.40
N CYS A 76 22.84 -8.47 -6.71
CA CYS A 76 22.70 -7.38 -5.75
C CYS A 76 21.26 -7.28 -5.24
N HIS A 77 21.13 -6.76 -4.02
CA HIS A 77 19.89 -6.39 -3.36
C HIS A 77 20.09 -5.03 -2.70
N TYR A 78 19.01 -4.26 -2.55
CA TYR A 78 19.09 -2.92 -1.97
C TYR A 78 19.54 -2.98 -0.50
N PRO A 79 20.64 -2.30 -0.11
CA PRO A 79 21.22 -2.39 1.24
C PRO A 79 20.46 -1.59 2.31
N GLY A 80 19.48 -0.78 1.88
CA GLY A 80 18.54 -0.05 2.72
C GLY A 80 17.21 0.11 1.97
N ASP A 81 16.19 0.64 2.63
CA ASP A 81 14.95 0.98 1.95
C ASP A 81 15.24 2.14 0.99
N TYR A 82 14.80 2.04 -0.26
CA TYR A 82 15.04 3.01 -1.31
C TYR A 82 13.74 3.69 -1.70
N GLY A 83 13.81 4.99 -1.93
CA GLY A 83 12.67 5.80 -2.31
C GLY A 83 13.09 7.21 -2.66
N PHE A 84 12.15 8.15 -2.60
CA PHE A 84 12.41 9.53 -2.98
C PHE A 84 11.70 10.54 -2.06
N VAL A 85 12.20 11.78 -2.06
CA VAL A 85 11.54 12.89 -1.34
C VAL A 85 10.52 13.56 -2.26
N PRO A 86 9.21 13.55 -1.93
CA PRO A 86 8.21 14.26 -2.72
C PRO A 86 8.46 15.77 -2.80
N GLY A 87 7.99 16.40 -3.87
CA GLY A 87 8.13 17.86 -4.03
C GLY A 87 9.58 18.34 -4.21
N THR A 88 10.42 17.48 -4.77
CA THR A 88 11.81 17.77 -5.17
C THR A 88 12.00 17.41 -6.65
N LEU A 89 12.98 18.02 -7.31
CA LEU A 89 13.43 17.66 -8.65
C LEU A 89 14.95 17.74 -8.75
N CYS A 90 15.54 16.78 -9.45
CA CYS A 90 16.91 16.77 -9.90
C CYS A 90 16.99 17.27 -11.36
N PRO A 91 18.19 17.59 -11.89
CA PRO A 91 18.36 18.08 -13.26
C PRO A 91 17.84 17.16 -14.37
N ASP A 92 17.72 15.86 -14.09
CA ASP A 92 17.16 14.85 -14.99
C ASP A 92 15.62 14.80 -14.98
N GLY A 93 14.98 15.52 -14.05
CA GLY A 93 13.52 15.57 -13.88
C GLY A 93 12.95 14.47 -12.98
N ASP A 94 13.80 13.71 -12.30
CA ASP A 94 13.40 12.75 -11.27
C ASP A 94 13.46 13.42 -9.88
N PRO A 95 12.62 13.02 -8.91
CA PRO A 95 12.77 13.48 -7.53
C PRO A 95 14.12 13.02 -6.92
N ILE A 96 14.58 13.69 -5.86
CA ILE A 96 15.83 13.28 -5.20
C ILE A 96 15.65 11.93 -4.50
N ASP A 97 16.54 11.00 -4.83
CA ASP A 97 16.56 9.65 -4.29
C ASP A 97 17.11 9.62 -2.86
N VAL A 98 16.64 8.66 -2.08
CA VAL A 98 17.05 8.44 -0.69
C VAL A 98 17.28 6.96 -0.42
N VAL A 99 18.39 6.63 0.22
CA VAL A 99 18.62 5.35 0.90
C VAL A 99 18.35 5.55 2.38
N VAL A 100 17.31 4.89 2.89
CA VAL A 100 16.87 4.92 4.28
C VAL A 100 17.40 3.69 5.00
N LEU A 101 18.17 3.93 6.06
CA LEU A 101 18.69 2.91 6.94
C LEU A 101 17.69 2.66 8.08
N SER A 102 17.14 1.46 8.09
CA SER A 102 16.18 0.96 9.07
C SER A 102 16.63 -0.43 9.55
N LYS A 103 16.12 -0.85 10.72
CA LYS A 103 16.31 -2.22 11.21
C LYS A 103 15.39 -3.22 10.50
N PHE A 104 14.16 -2.81 10.24
CA PHE A 104 13.13 -3.63 9.62
C PHE A 104 12.71 -2.97 8.32
N ALA A 105 12.72 -3.75 7.23
CA ALA A 105 12.33 -3.26 5.91
C ALA A 105 10.90 -2.67 5.94
N LEU A 106 10.74 -1.55 5.27
CA LEU A 106 9.46 -0.84 5.20
C LEU A 106 8.58 -1.40 4.07
N THR A 107 7.26 -1.24 4.19
CA THR A 107 6.32 -1.68 3.16
C THR A 107 6.40 -0.79 1.92
N PRO A 108 6.41 -1.33 0.68
CA PRO A 108 6.37 -0.50 -0.53
C PRO A 108 5.15 0.42 -0.55
N GLY A 109 5.37 1.68 -0.93
CA GLY A 109 4.36 2.71 -1.06
C GLY A 109 3.98 3.45 0.22
N VAL A 110 4.58 3.09 1.37
CA VAL A 110 4.39 3.86 2.61
C VAL A 110 5.25 5.11 2.63
N VAL A 111 4.81 6.09 3.42
CA VAL A 111 5.61 7.28 3.73
C VAL A 111 6.34 7.05 5.05
N ALA A 112 7.62 7.41 5.12
CA ALA A 112 8.37 7.44 6.38
C ALA A 112 8.98 8.83 6.61
N GLN A 113 8.93 9.30 7.85
CA GLN A 113 9.65 10.51 8.26
C GLN A 113 11.12 10.16 8.51
N CYS A 114 12.00 10.67 7.67
CA CYS A 114 13.40 10.27 7.59
C CYS A 114 14.31 11.45 7.90
N ARG A 115 15.25 11.25 8.83
CA ARG A 115 16.30 12.22 9.13
C ARG A 115 17.43 12.07 8.12
N ILE A 116 17.72 13.12 7.37
CA ILE A 116 18.88 13.19 6.47
C ILE A 116 20.15 13.26 7.30
N VAL A 117 21.11 12.39 6.98
CA VAL A 117 22.41 12.28 7.67
C VAL A 117 23.59 12.50 6.74
N GLY A 118 23.41 12.38 5.43
CA GLY A 118 24.49 12.61 4.46
C GLY A 118 24.00 12.47 3.02
N VAL A 119 24.94 12.57 2.08
CA VAL A 119 24.69 12.41 0.65
C VAL A 119 25.81 11.59 0.02
N MET A 120 25.48 10.75 -0.96
CA MET A 120 26.42 10.04 -1.80
C MET A 120 26.37 10.66 -3.19
N ASP A 121 27.47 11.28 -3.61
CA ASP A 121 27.62 11.82 -4.97
C ASP A 121 28.11 10.71 -5.90
N MET A 122 27.33 10.41 -6.94
CA MET A 122 27.71 9.47 -7.97
C MET A 122 27.49 10.02 -9.37
N GLU A 123 28.16 9.40 -10.33
CA GLU A 123 28.03 9.71 -11.74
C GLU A 123 27.79 8.42 -12.51
N ASP A 124 26.85 8.45 -13.46
CA ASP A 124 26.58 7.37 -14.39
C ASP A 124 26.64 7.86 -15.84
N GLU A 125 26.22 7.03 -16.81
CA GLU A 125 26.28 7.42 -18.22
C GLU A 125 25.38 8.60 -18.61
N LYS A 126 24.46 9.04 -17.74
CA LYS A 126 23.55 10.17 -17.95
C LYS A 126 24.02 11.45 -17.24
N GLY A 127 25.00 11.38 -16.35
CA GLY A 127 25.53 12.53 -15.62
C GLY A 127 25.62 12.29 -14.12
N GLY A 128 25.62 13.38 -13.34
CA GLY A 128 25.61 13.31 -11.88
C GLY A 128 24.24 12.86 -11.33
N ASP A 129 24.28 12.02 -10.31
CA ASP A 129 23.14 11.42 -9.63
C ASP A 129 23.46 11.42 -8.13
N ALA A 130 22.90 12.38 -7.39
CA ALA A 130 23.12 12.47 -5.94
C ALA A 130 22.03 11.69 -5.21
N LYS A 131 22.43 10.89 -4.21
CA LYS A 131 21.50 10.13 -3.38
C LYS A 131 21.63 10.51 -1.92
N LEU A 132 20.54 10.93 -1.32
CA LEU A 132 20.51 11.23 0.11
C LEU A 132 20.63 9.94 0.92
N ILE A 133 21.24 10.04 2.09
CA ILE A 133 21.34 8.98 3.08
C ILE A 133 20.56 9.43 4.30
N ALA A 134 19.65 8.58 4.76
CA ALA A 134 18.76 8.91 5.85
C ALA A 134 18.57 7.74 6.82
N VAL A 135 18.02 8.04 7.99
CA VAL A 135 17.53 7.06 8.96
C VAL A 135 16.07 7.37 9.29
N VAL A 136 15.28 6.37 9.65
CA VAL A 136 13.92 6.62 10.17
C VAL A 136 14.01 7.49 11.43
N ALA A 137 13.32 8.64 11.44
CA ALA A 137 13.47 9.65 12.48
C ALA A 137 12.94 9.18 13.85
N SER A 138 11.90 8.35 13.84
CA SER A 138 11.27 7.76 15.02
C SER A 138 11.91 6.45 15.49
N GLU A 139 12.89 5.89 14.77
CA GLU A 139 13.52 4.61 15.12
C GLU A 139 14.52 4.80 16.28
N PRO A 140 14.28 4.14 17.43
CA PRO A 140 15.13 4.32 18.62
C PRO A 140 16.59 3.92 18.42
N ARG A 141 16.84 2.93 17.56
CA ARG A 141 18.17 2.33 17.36
C ARG A 141 19.08 3.19 16.48
N THR A 142 18.51 4.14 15.75
CA THR A 142 19.25 5.06 14.87
C THR A 142 19.27 6.49 15.41
N LEU A 143 18.75 6.75 16.62
CA LEU A 143 18.71 8.09 17.21
C LEU A 143 20.08 8.77 17.30
N SER A 144 21.16 8.00 17.50
CA SER A 144 22.53 8.54 17.56
C SER A 144 23.13 8.86 16.20
N ILE A 145 22.50 8.42 15.10
CA ILE A 145 22.99 8.68 13.74
C ILE A 145 22.44 10.04 13.30
N MET A 146 23.28 11.06 13.40
CA MET A 146 22.92 12.46 13.10
C MET A 146 23.68 13.03 11.90
N ASP A 147 24.69 12.30 11.40
CA ASP A 147 25.62 12.71 10.35
C ASP A 147 26.22 11.45 9.70
N ILE A 148 26.85 11.57 8.53
CA ILE A 148 27.36 10.45 7.72
C ILE A 148 28.53 9.72 8.39
N ASP A 149 29.26 10.39 9.27
CA ASP A 149 30.35 9.80 10.04
C ASP A 149 29.86 8.97 11.23
N HIS A 150 28.58 9.10 11.60
CA HIS A 150 27.94 8.19 12.55
C HIS A 150 27.47 6.88 11.88
N VAL A 151 27.38 6.85 10.55
CA VAL A 151 27.05 5.62 9.81
C VAL A 151 28.28 4.70 9.80
N PRO A 152 28.15 3.43 10.24
CA PRO A 152 29.28 2.50 10.24
C PRO A 152 29.93 2.38 8.86
N ILE A 153 31.27 2.37 8.82
CA ILE A 153 32.02 2.35 7.56
C ILE A 153 31.62 1.17 6.66
N HIS A 154 31.35 0.01 7.24
CA HIS A 154 30.93 -1.17 6.48
C HIS A 154 29.56 -1.00 5.80
N VAL A 155 28.63 -0.26 6.41
CA VAL A 155 27.34 0.09 5.79
C VAL A 155 27.58 1.03 4.62
N LYS A 156 28.44 2.04 4.77
CA LYS A 156 28.83 2.94 3.66
C LYS A 156 29.48 2.16 2.51
N SER A 157 30.41 1.25 2.81
CA SER A 157 31.06 0.39 1.81
C SER A 157 30.08 -0.53 1.08
N GLU A 158 29.10 -1.09 1.79
CA GLU A 158 28.05 -1.94 1.21
C GLU A 158 27.17 -1.15 0.24
N ILE A 159 26.72 0.06 0.64
CA ILE A 159 25.97 0.97 -0.24
C ILE A 159 26.78 1.36 -1.47
N GLN A 160 28.05 1.73 -1.28
CA GLN A 160 28.95 2.08 -2.37
C GLN A 160 29.07 0.93 -3.39
N GLN A 161 29.38 -0.27 -2.89
CA GLN A 161 29.55 -1.46 -3.71
C GLN A 161 28.25 -1.83 -4.44
N PHE A 162 27.09 -1.68 -3.80
CA PHE A 162 25.79 -1.90 -4.45
C PHE A 162 25.64 -1.01 -5.70
N PHE A 163 25.81 0.30 -5.56
CA PHE A 163 25.60 1.24 -6.67
C PHE A 163 26.65 1.11 -7.78
N GLU A 164 27.89 0.74 -7.46
CA GLU A 164 28.92 0.44 -8.46
C GLU A 164 28.62 -0.83 -9.27
N LEU A 165 27.92 -1.81 -8.69
CA LEU A 165 27.72 -3.13 -9.29
C LEU A 165 26.32 -3.40 -9.86
N TYR A 166 25.25 -2.78 -9.34
CA TYR A 166 23.88 -3.24 -9.59
C TYR A 166 23.50 -3.27 -11.09
N LYS A 167 23.94 -2.26 -11.85
CA LYS A 167 23.72 -2.10 -13.31
C LYS A 167 24.77 -2.80 -14.20
N SER A 168 25.81 -3.43 -13.63
CA SER A 168 26.95 -3.98 -14.40
C SER A 168 26.56 -5.01 -15.47
N LEU A 169 25.50 -5.79 -15.22
CA LEU A 169 24.97 -6.80 -16.15
C LEU A 169 23.83 -6.26 -17.05
N GLU A 170 23.55 -4.96 -17.00
CA GLU A 170 22.52 -4.31 -17.84
C GLU A 170 23.10 -3.70 -19.13
N ALA A 171 24.41 -3.75 -19.30
CA ALA A 171 25.09 -3.26 -20.50
C ALA A 171 24.60 -4.01 -21.75
N LYS A 172 24.25 -3.25 -22.79
CA LYS A 172 23.89 -3.78 -24.12
C LYS A 172 24.98 -3.41 -25.13
N PRO A 173 25.15 -4.17 -26.23
CA PRO A 173 26.09 -3.79 -27.29
C PRO A 173 25.86 -2.33 -27.75
N GLY A 174 26.90 -1.51 -27.69
CA GLY A 174 26.84 -0.08 -28.02
C GLY A 174 26.17 0.83 -26.97
N LYS A 175 25.76 0.29 -25.82
CA LYS A 175 25.18 1.04 -24.68
C LYS A 175 25.80 0.55 -23.37
N PRO A 176 27.03 0.98 -23.05
CA PRO A 176 27.67 0.62 -21.78
C PRO A 176 26.86 1.19 -20.61
N LYS A 177 26.92 0.50 -19.48
CA LYS A 177 26.38 0.94 -18.19
C LYS A 177 27.54 1.00 -17.21
N TRP A 178 27.71 2.13 -16.54
CA TRP A 178 28.74 2.30 -15.53
C TRP A 178 28.24 3.27 -14.47
N VAL A 179 28.73 3.09 -13.26
CA VAL A 179 28.49 3.99 -12.13
C VAL A 179 29.82 4.19 -11.44
N LYS A 180 30.09 5.43 -11.03
CA LYS A 180 31.26 5.77 -10.23
C LYS A 180 30.83 6.61 -9.04
N ILE A 181 31.14 6.15 -7.84
CA ILE A 181 30.93 6.94 -6.62
C ILE A 181 32.09 7.94 -6.53
N ARG A 182 31.74 9.23 -6.45
CA ARG A 182 32.70 10.33 -6.42
C ARG A 182 33.11 10.66 -4.99
N SER A 183 32.14 10.83 -4.10
CA SER A 183 32.39 11.19 -2.71
C SER A 183 31.19 10.94 -1.80
N TRP A 184 31.44 10.93 -0.49
CA TRP A 184 30.42 11.01 0.55
C TRP A 184 30.43 12.43 1.13
N GLY A 185 29.27 13.07 1.15
CA GLY A 185 29.05 14.37 1.78
C GLY A 185 28.37 14.23 3.14
N ASP A 186 28.69 15.16 4.02
CA ASP A 186 28.07 15.31 5.34
C ASP A 186 26.60 15.76 5.24
N ARG A 187 25.96 15.91 6.41
CA ARG A 187 24.56 16.37 6.49
C ARG A 187 24.35 17.77 5.91
N GLU A 188 25.31 18.67 6.04
CA GLU A 188 25.17 20.05 5.53
C GLU A 188 25.12 20.05 3.99
N GLN A 189 26.01 19.29 3.36
CA GLN A 189 26.04 19.09 1.92
C GLN A 189 24.74 18.42 1.43
N ALA A 190 24.24 17.42 2.15
CA ALA A 190 22.99 16.75 1.85
C ALA A 190 21.77 17.70 1.91
N LEU A 191 21.73 18.58 2.93
CA LEU A 191 20.67 19.58 3.06
C LEU A 191 20.75 20.65 1.98
N LYS A 192 21.95 21.00 1.52
CA LYS A 192 22.13 21.88 0.36
C LYS A 192 21.55 21.23 -0.89
N GLU A 193 21.87 19.96 -1.16
CA GLU A 193 21.34 19.23 -2.31
C GLU A 193 19.81 19.16 -2.27
N LEU A 194 19.24 18.77 -1.13
CA LEU A 194 17.78 18.76 -0.91
C LEU A 194 17.15 20.13 -1.21
N LYS A 195 17.75 21.22 -0.71
CA LYS A 195 17.26 22.58 -0.93
C LYS A 195 17.32 22.96 -2.42
N ASP A 196 18.41 22.66 -3.10
CA ASP A 196 18.56 22.92 -4.52
C ASP A 196 17.50 22.15 -5.33
N SER A 197 17.17 20.92 -4.93
CA SER A 197 16.10 20.13 -5.55
C SER A 197 14.69 20.67 -5.28
N ILE A 198 14.42 21.18 -4.07
CA ILE A 198 13.15 21.87 -3.74
C ILE A 198 13.01 23.15 -4.57
N ASP A 199 14.07 23.96 -4.65
CA ASP A 199 14.08 25.20 -5.42
C ASP A 199 13.83 24.93 -6.92
N LEU A 200 14.38 23.84 -7.46
CA LEU A 200 14.15 23.42 -8.84
C LEU A 200 12.69 22.99 -9.06
N TYR A 201 12.13 22.21 -8.13
CA TYR A 201 10.72 21.83 -8.15
C TYR A 201 9.79 23.05 -8.12
N GLU A 202 10.03 24.00 -7.20
CA GLU A 202 9.22 25.22 -7.11
C GLU A 202 9.30 26.08 -8.37
N LYS A 203 10.48 26.20 -9.00
CA LYS A 203 10.63 26.93 -10.27
C LYS A 203 9.92 26.24 -11.44
N SER A 204 9.73 24.93 -11.35
CA SER A 204 8.99 24.16 -12.37
C SER A 204 7.46 24.32 -12.25
N MET A 205 6.96 24.80 -11.11
CA MET A 205 5.54 25.05 -10.87
C MET A 205 5.06 26.32 -11.61
N ASP A 206 3.92 26.22 -12.31
CA ASP A 206 3.29 27.34 -13.01
C ASP A 206 2.52 28.24 -12.02
N LYS A 207 2.51 29.57 -12.19
CA LYS A 207 1.83 30.48 -11.22
C LYS A 207 0.30 30.41 -11.26
N ASP A 208 -0.28 29.80 -12.29
CA ASP A 208 -1.73 29.68 -12.52
C ASP A 208 -2.32 28.34 -12.03
N SER A 209 -1.51 27.40 -11.52
CA SER A 209 -1.95 26.03 -11.18
C SER A 209 -2.52 25.84 -9.76
N THR A 210 -2.70 26.90 -8.98
CA THR A 210 -3.19 26.83 -7.59
C THR A 210 -4.69 26.58 -7.45
N LYS A 211 -5.39 26.18 -8.52
CA LYS A 211 -6.86 26.04 -8.53
C LYS A 211 -7.39 24.61 -8.43
N ASP A 212 -6.56 23.60 -8.65
CA ASP A 212 -6.93 22.20 -8.46
C ASP A 212 -6.17 21.67 -7.25
N GLU A 213 -6.85 21.56 -6.10
CA GLU A 213 -6.28 20.81 -4.98
C GLU A 213 -6.12 19.35 -5.42
N PRO A 214 -4.90 18.79 -5.35
CA PRO A 214 -4.69 17.40 -5.67
C PRO A 214 -5.44 16.55 -4.66
N LEU A 215 -6.33 15.70 -5.17
CA LEU A 215 -6.97 14.65 -4.41
C LEU A 215 -5.90 13.66 -3.95
N PRO A 216 -6.00 13.14 -2.71
CA PRO A 216 -5.09 12.12 -2.22
C PRO A 216 -5.11 10.87 -3.13
N PRO A 217 -4.05 10.04 -3.15
CA PRO A 217 -3.95 8.87 -4.02
C PRO A 217 -5.10 7.90 -3.83
N VAL A 218 -5.58 7.82 -2.59
CA VAL A 218 -6.73 7.09 -2.14
C VAL A 218 -7.55 8.07 -1.28
N GLY A 219 -8.88 8.12 -1.47
CA GLY A 219 -9.74 9.00 -0.65
C GLY A 219 -9.66 8.66 0.84
N ASN A 220 -10.23 9.50 1.71
CA ASN A 220 -10.18 9.28 3.16
C ASN A 220 -10.83 7.93 3.55
N VAL A 221 -10.01 6.91 3.82
CA VAL A 221 -10.45 5.54 4.12
C VAL A 221 -11.35 5.48 5.35
N TYR A 222 -11.28 6.46 6.24
CA TYR A 222 -12.10 6.51 7.45
C TYR A 222 -13.59 6.72 7.11
N GLU A 223 -13.86 7.35 5.96
CA GLU A 223 -15.19 7.77 5.53
C GLU A 223 -15.73 6.91 4.38
N LEU A 224 -15.20 5.69 4.20
CA LEU A 224 -15.68 4.75 3.20
C LEU A 224 -17.21 4.66 3.21
N THR A 225 -17.83 4.68 2.03
CA THR A 225 -19.30 4.61 1.95
C THR A 225 -19.78 3.21 2.38
N PRO A 226 -21.02 3.05 2.87
CA PRO A 226 -21.53 1.75 3.30
C PRO A 226 -21.59 0.71 2.17
N GLU A 227 -21.55 1.13 0.90
CA GLU A 227 -21.44 0.23 -0.26
C GLU A 227 -20.02 -0.30 -0.48
N LEU A 228 -19.01 0.35 0.14
CA LEU A 228 -17.59 0.04 0.01
C LEU A 228 -17.03 -0.73 1.22
N CYS A 229 -17.80 -0.81 2.29
CA CYS A 229 -17.52 -1.62 3.47
C CYS A 229 -18.64 -2.63 3.67
N SER A 230 -18.35 -3.79 4.25
CA SER A 230 -19.34 -4.78 4.67
C SER A 230 -20.08 -4.32 5.95
N LEU A 231 -20.59 -3.08 5.93
CA LEU A 231 -21.53 -2.50 6.89
C LEU A 231 -22.94 -2.39 6.27
N ARG A 232 -23.20 -3.20 5.25
CA ARG A 232 -24.47 -3.21 4.51
C ARG A 232 -25.62 -3.70 5.38
N GLU A 233 -26.80 -3.14 5.15
CA GLU A 233 -28.06 -3.68 5.61
C GLU A 233 -28.18 -5.14 5.11
N GLY A 234 -28.26 -6.11 6.04
CA GLY A 234 -28.28 -7.55 5.73
C GLY A 234 -26.95 -8.32 5.79
N ALA A 235 -25.82 -7.69 6.17
CA ALA A 235 -24.62 -8.45 6.53
C ALA A 235 -24.88 -9.36 7.74
N PRO A 236 -24.27 -10.57 7.83
CA PRO A 236 -24.36 -11.40 9.02
C PRO A 236 -23.97 -10.60 10.26
N ARG A 237 -24.77 -10.71 11.33
CA ARG A 237 -24.57 -9.90 12.54
C ARG A 237 -23.13 -10.06 13.06
N GLY A 238 -22.39 -8.96 13.09
CA GLY A 238 -21.01 -8.90 13.57
C GLY A 238 -19.92 -9.06 12.52
N VAL A 239 -20.25 -9.15 11.23
CA VAL A 239 -19.27 -9.01 10.14
C VAL A 239 -19.16 -7.54 9.73
N CYS A 240 -17.94 -7.04 9.60
CA CYS A 240 -17.62 -5.69 9.15
C CYS A 240 -16.32 -5.67 8.33
N SER A 241 -16.04 -4.59 7.60
CA SER A 241 -14.73 -4.43 6.95
C SER A 241 -13.76 -3.73 7.89
N ALA A 242 -12.56 -4.27 8.04
CA ALA A 242 -11.43 -3.64 8.70
C ALA A 242 -10.41 -3.16 7.66
N TYR A 243 -9.76 -2.03 7.90
CA TYR A 243 -8.58 -1.61 7.15
C TYR A 243 -7.33 -2.06 7.89
N VAL A 244 -6.43 -2.77 7.21
CA VAL A 244 -5.21 -3.33 7.81
C VAL A 244 -4.08 -2.30 7.70
N GLU A 245 -3.49 -1.92 8.82
CA GLU A 245 -2.35 -1.00 8.88
C GLU A 245 -1.05 -1.73 9.20
N VAL A 246 -1.10 -2.72 10.09
CA VAL A 246 0.08 -3.48 10.52
C VAL A 246 -0.18 -4.96 10.34
N LYS A 247 0.79 -5.65 9.75
CA LYS A 247 0.73 -7.09 9.56
C LYS A 247 1.18 -7.82 10.84
N LYS A 248 0.62 -9.00 11.09
CA LYS A 248 1.03 -9.89 12.19
C LYS A 248 2.55 -10.14 12.12
N GLY A 249 3.21 -10.03 13.26
CA GLY A 249 4.65 -10.23 13.39
C GLY A 249 5.51 -9.05 12.95
N ASP A 250 4.93 -7.91 12.59
CA ASP A 250 5.69 -6.70 12.28
C ASP A 250 6.00 -5.88 13.55
N ALA A 251 7.11 -5.14 13.51
CA ALA A 251 7.50 -4.16 14.51
C ALA A 251 7.36 -2.71 14.00
N ASN A 252 7.08 -2.54 12.71
CA ASN A 252 6.75 -1.25 12.13
C ASN A 252 5.26 -0.98 12.34
N LYS A 253 4.94 0.02 13.16
CA LYS A 253 3.57 0.53 13.31
C LYS A 253 3.34 1.57 12.23
N TYR A 254 2.46 1.23 11.31
CA TYR A 254 1.92 2.17 10.33
C TYR A 254 0.60 2.74 10.80
N GLU A 255 0.22 3.87 10.22
CA GLU A 255 -1.04 4.56 10.47
C GLU A 255 -1.48 5.28 9.21
N TRP A 256 -2.77 5.25 8.93
CA TRP A 256 -3.36 6.01 7.84
C TRP A 256 -3.36 7.50 8.17
N ASP A 257 -2.65 8.28 7.38
CA ASP A 257 -2.65 9.73 7.48
C ASP A 257 -3.86 10.32 6.73
N LYS A 258 -4.81 10.87 7.49
CA LYS A 258 -6.07 11.44 7.00
C LYS A 258 -5.86 12.64 6.08
N ASP A 259 -4.78 13.40 6.29
CA ASP A 259 -4.51 14.63 5.55
C ASP A 259 -3.85 14.32 4.20
N THR A 260 -2.90 13.39 4.18
CA THR A 260 -2.13 13.06 2.97
C THR A 260 -2.73 11.91 2.17
N GLY A 261 -3.51 11.03 2.81
CA GLY A 261 -4.08 9.83 2.22
C GLY A 261 -3.04 8.75 1.92
N PHE A 262 -1.98 8.70 2.72
CA PHE A 262 -0.94 7.66 2.67
C PHE A 262 -0.92 6.86 3.95
N LEU A 263 -0.61 5.58 3.80
CA LEU A 263 -0.16 4.77 4.93
C LEU A 263 1.25 5.26 5.32
N THR A 264 1.40 5.73 6.55
CA THR A 264 2.62 6.37 7.05
C THR A 264 3.21 5.55 8.19
N LEU A 265 4.53 5.41 8.23
CA LEU A 265 5.23 4.85 9.38
C LEU A 265 5.16 5.84 10.55
N ASP A 266 4.32 5.54 11.54
CA ASP A 266 4.25 6.30 12.79
C ASP A 266 5.53 6.03 13.62
N ARG A 267 5.81 4.75 13.90
CA ARG A 267 7.01 4.37 14.66
C ARG A 267 7.44 2.94 14.46
N VAL A 268 8.71 2.69 14.74
CA VAL A 268 9.20 1.33 14.99
C VAL A 268 9.14 1.05 16.49
N LEU A 269 8.61 -0.12 16.86
CA LEU A 269 8.51 -0.52 18.26
C LEU A 269 9.89 -0.57 18.93
N HIS A 270 9.96 0.00 20.14
CA HIS A 270 11.20 0.20 20.88
C HIS A 270 11.77 -1.12 21.43
N SER A 271 10.89 -1.97 21.97
CA SER A 271 11.22 -3.31 22.45
C SER A 271 11.28 -4.33 21.30
N SER A 272 11.82 -5.51 21.57
CA SER A 272 11.84 -6.65 20.63
C SER A 272 10.48 -7.38 20.61
N ILE A 273 9.40 -6.62 20.49
CA ILE A 273 8.02 -7.14 20.40
C ILE A 273 7.49 -6.93 18.98
N PHE A 274 6.45 -7.69 18.66
CA PHE A 274 5.80 -7.66 17.35
C PHE A 274 4.28 -7.77 17.56
N TYR A 275 3.50 -7.27 16.61
CA TYR A 275 2.05 -7.36 16.68
C TYR A 275 1.59 -8.84 16.67
N PRO A 276 0.79 -9.30 17.65
CA PRO A 276 0.38 -10.71 17.76
C PRO A 276 -0.71 -11.12 16.75
N GLY A 277 -1.38 -10.15 16.13
CA GLY A 277 -2.33 -10.33 15.03
C GLY A 277 -2.15 -9.23 13.98
N ASP A 278 -2.85 -9.32 12.85
CA ASP A 278 -2.95 -8.18 11.95
C ASP A 278 -3.72 -7.07 12.69
N TYR A 279 -3.37 -5.81 12.49
CA TYR A 279 -3.89 -4.69 13.26
C TYR A 279 -4.31 -3.54 12.34
N GLY A 280 -5.36 -2.84 12.73
CA GLY A 280 -5.81 -1.62 12.08
C GLY A 280 -7.12 -1.18 12.69
N PHE A 281 -8.06 -0.70 11.88
CA PHE A 281 -9.29 -0.07 12.39
C PHE A 281 -10.53 -0.40 11.55
N ILE A 282 -11.72 -0.13 12.10
CA ILE A 282 -12.99 -0.25 11.38
C ILE A 282 -13.40 1.12 10.80
N PRO A 283 -13.46 1.30 9.47
CA PRO A 283 -13.97 2.52 8.85
C PRO A 283 -15.40 2.89 9.31
N ARG A 284 -15.75 4.18 9.23
CA ARG A 284 -17.04 4.74 9.70
C ARG A 284 -17.34 4.47 11.17
N THR A 285 -16.31 4.49 11.99
CA THR A 285 -16.45 4.45 13.45
C THR A 285 -15.69 5.62 14.05
N LEU A 286 -16.11 6.05 15.23
CA LEU A 286 -15.50 7.13 15.98
C LEU A 286 -15.54 6.80 17.46
N CYS A 287 -14.37 6.72 18.09
CA CYS A 287 -14.17 6.57 19.52
C CYS A 287 -14.11 7.94 20.21
N GLY A 288 -14.00 7.95 21.55
CA GLY A 288 -14.03 9.16 22.36
C GLY A 288 -12.87 10.14 22.11
N ASP A 289 -11.79 9.69 21.49
CA ASP A 289 -10.62 10.47 21.10
C ASP A 289 -10.69 11.02 19.67
N GLY A 290 -11.73 10.66 18.91
CA GLY A 290 -11.90 11.10 17.53
C GLY A 290 -11.24 10.18 16.49
N ASP A 291 -10.68 9.04 16.90
CA ASP A 291 -10.12 8.04 16.00
C ASP A 291 -11.10 6.86 15.80
N PRO A 292 -11.02 6.12 14.69
CA PRO A 292 -11.83 4.93 14.48
C PRO A 292 -11.50 3.84 15.50
N ILE A 293 -12.46 2.95 15.77
CA ILE A 293 -12.23 1.83 16.68
C ILE A 293 -11.18 0.88 16.11
N ASP A 294 -10.17 0.60 16.91
CA ASP A 294 -9.10 -0.33 16.58
C ASP A 294 -9.59 -1.78 16.57
N VAL A 295 -8.92 -2.62 15.79
CA VAL A 295 -9.18 -4.06 15.71
C VAL A 295 -7.88 -4.85 15.60
N VAL A 296 -7.80 -5.92 16.39
CA VAL A 296 -6.85 -7.01 16.21
C VAL A 296 -7.55 -8.13 15.45
N ILE A 297 -6.98 -8.52 14.33
CA ILE A 297 -7.51 -9.54 13.43
C ILE A 297 -6.67 -10.81 13.59
N LEU A 298 -7.32 -11.88 14.01
CA LEU A 298 -6.76 -13.20 14.03
C LEU A 298 -6.87 -13.82 12.63
N SER A 299 -5.70 -14.10 12.07
CA SER A 299 -5.54 -14.70 10.74
C SER A 299 -4.50 -15.82 10.80
N ASN A 300 -4.67 -16.83 9.95
CA ASN A 300 -3.65 -17.86 9.74
C ASN A 300 -2.55 -17.37 8.79
N PHE A 301 -2.92 -16.53 7.83
CA PHE A 301 -2.03 -15.93 6.86
C PHE A 301 -2.13 -14.42 7.00
N SER A 302 -0.97 -13.79 7.21
CA SER A 302 -0.91 -12.36 7.47
C SER A 302 -1.40 -11.55 6.26
N LEU A 303 -2.18 -10.51 6.54
CA LEU A 303 -2.73 -9.60 5.56
C LEU A 303 -1.73 -8.51 5.19
N THR A 304 -1.80 -8.00 3.96
CA THR A 304 -0.95 -6.90 3.50
C THR A 304 -1.43 -5.57 4.07
N PRO A 305 -0.56 -4.70 4.61
CA PRO A 305 -0.93 -3.34 4.97
C PRO A 305 -1.54 -2.56 3.80
N GLY A 306 -2.54 -1.73 4.07
CA GLY A 306 -3.22 -0.92 3.06
C GLY A 306 -4.45 -1.57 2.42
N VAL A 307 -4.84 -2.77 2.86
CA VAL A 307 -6.00 -3.50 2.31
C VAL A 307 -7.19 -3.48 3.27
N LEU A 308 -8.39 -3.57 2.70
CA LEU A 308 -9.60 -3.90 3.45
C LEU A 308 -9.72 -5.42 3.65
N CYS A 309 -10.30 -5.88 4.74
CA CYS A 309 -10.60 -7.28 4.99
C CYS A 309 -11.95 -7.39 5.67
N ASP A 310 -12.79 -8.32 5.23
CA ASP A 310 -14.02 -8.61 5.96
C ASP A 310 -13.71 -9.51 7.15
N VAL A 311 -14.09 -9.03 8.33
CA VAL A 311 -13.79 -9.64 9.62
C VAL A 311 -15.06 -9.83 10.42
N ARG A 312 -15.11 -10.92 11.18
CA ARG A 312 -16.17 -11.22 12.12
C ARG A 312 -15.70 -10.89 13.54
N VAL A 313 -16.38 -9.95 14.19
CA VAL A 313 -16.10 -9.56 15.58
C VAL A 313 -16.49 -10.70 16.52
N VAL A 314 -15.56 -11.07 17.40
CA VAL A 314 -15.72 -12.14 18.40
C VAL A 314 -15.62 -11.64 19.83
N GLY A 315 -14.98 -10.50 20.08
CA GLY A 315 -14.88 -9.89 21.40
C GLY A 315 -14.18 -8.53 21.35
N ALA A 316 -13.82 -7.99 22.51
CA ALA A 316 -13.01 -6.78 22.61
C ALA A 316 -12.12 -6.81 23.85
N LEU A 317 -10.97 -6.15 23.77
CA LEU A 317 -10.11 -5.84 24.90
C LEU A 317 -10.53 -4.46 25.45
N ASP A 318 -11.03 -4.44 26.67
CA ASP A 318 -11.35 -3.19 27.37
C ASP A 318 -10.09 -2.69 28.08
N MET A 319 -9.60 -1.54 27.62
CA MET A 319 -8.40 -0.92 28.13
C MET A 319 -8.48 0.60 28.07
N ALA A 320 -7.63 1.25 28.85
CA ALA A 320 -7.45 2.69 28.84
C ALA A 320 -5.96 3.05 28.82
N ASP A 321 -5.61 4.15 28.17
CA ASP A 321 -4.25 4.70 28.15
C ASP A 321 -4.23 6.16 28.66
N GLU A 322 -3.13 6.89 28.44
CA GLU A 322 -3.02 8.29 28.88
C GLU A 322 -4.03 9.27 28.24
N LYS A 323 -4.64 8.91 27.10
CA LYS A 323 -5.64 9.72 26.38
C LYS A 323 -7.08 9.38 26.76
N GLY A 324 -7.31 8.26 27.46
CA GLY A 324 -8.63 7.85 27.92
C GLY A 324 -8.93 6.39 27.60
N GLU A 325 -10.21 6.11 27.33
CA GLU A 325 -10.67 4.80 26.87
C GLU A 325 -10.08 4.45 25.51
N ASP A 326 -9.54 3.24 25.35
CA ASP A 326 -8.86 2.76 24.15
C ASP A 326 -9.28 1.31 23.83
N GLN A 327 -10.59 1.07 23.69
CA GLN A 327 -11.07 -0.29 23.42
C GLN A 327 -10.61 -0.79 22.06
N LYS A 328 -10.22 -2.06 22.01
CA LYS A 328 -9.77 -2.71 20.77
C LYS A 328 -10.64 -3.93 20.50
N LEU A 329 -11.26 -3.98 19.32
CA LEU A 329 -12.02 -5.15 18.90
C LEU A 329 -11.07 -6.33 18.66
N LEU A 330 -11.57 -7.54 18.89
CA LEU A 330 -10.97 -8.78 18.47
C LEU A 330 -11.87 -9.41 17.41
N ALA A 331 -11.30 -9.70 16.25
CA ALA A 331 -12.01 -10.25 15.12
C ALA A 331 -11.23 -11.38 14.44
N VAL A 332 -11.93 -12.19 13.65
CA VAL A 332 -11.35 -13.26 12.81
C VAL A 332 -11.65 -12.96 11.34
N VAL A 333 -10.82 -13.42 10.41
CA VAL A 333 -11.08 -13.26 8.97
C VAL A 333 -12.33 -14.05 8.58
N ASP A 334 -13.36 -13.36 8.05
CA ASP A 334 -14.67 -13.98 7.80
C ASP A 334 -14.63 -14.98 6.63
N SER A 335 -13.82 -14.70 5.61
CA SER A 335 -13.67 -15.54 4.43
C SER A 335 -12.79 -16.79 4.63
N ASP A 336 -12.20 -16.95 5.82
CA ASP A 336 -11.31 -18.06 6.12
C ASP A 336 -12.06 -19.15 6.93
N PRO A 337 -12.36 -20.31 6.32
CA PRO A 337 -13.19 -21.34 6.96
C PRO A 337 -12.53 -21.96 8.20
N ARG A 338 -11.21 -21.79 8.36
CA ARG A 338 -10.49 -22.26 9.56
C ARG A 338 -10.94 -21.52 10.83
N TRP A 339 -11.61 -20.38 10.68
CA TRP A 339 -12.17 -19.59 11.77
C TRP A 339 -13.68 -19.77 11.95
N ASN A 340 -14.35 -20.65 11.19
CA ASN A 340 -15.82 -20.82 11.23
C ASN A 340 -16.36 -21.19 12.62
N GLU A 341 -15.61 -21.94 13.42
CA GLU A 341 -16.02 -22.33 14.77
C GLU A 341 -15.80 -21.22 15.81
N ILE A 342 -15.04 -20.17 15.47
CA ILE A 342 -14.78 -19.04 16.37
C ILE A 342 -15.87 -18.00 16.16
N GLN A 343 -16.83 -17.98 17.08
CA GLN A 343 -18.04 -17.17 17.00
C GLN A 343 -18.15 -16.16 18.13
N ASP A 344 -17.52 -16.41 19.27
CA ASP A 344 -17.45 -15.54 20.45
C ASP A 344 -16.04 -15.58 21.08
N LEU A 345 -15.78 -14.71 22.05
CA LEU A 345 -14.53 -14.61 22.79
C LEU A 345 -14.23 -15.91 23.55
N GLY A 346 -15.28 -16.62 23.98
CA GLY A 346 -15.15 -17.92 24.66
C GLY A 346 -14.51 -19.00 23.79
N ASP A 347 -14.60 -18.87 22.46
CA ASP A 347 -14.02 -19.82 21.51
C ASP A 347 -12.52 -19.54 21.25
N VAL A 348 -12.05 -18.34 21.60
CA VAL A 348 -10.64 -17.95 21.44
C VAL A 348 -9.79 -18.53 22.56
N GLU A 349 -8.70 -19.20 22.18
CA GLU A 349 -7.76 -19.79 23.12
C GLU A 349 -7.24 -18.77 24.16
N GLU A 350 -7.20 -19.19 25.43
CA GLU A 350 -6.79 -18.32 26.53
C GLU A 350 -5.35 -17.80 26.37
N HIS A 351 -4.47 -18.57 25.73
CA HIS A 351 -3.10 -18.12 25.52
C HIS A 351 -3.01 -16.95 24.54
N ILE A 352 -3.80 -16.97 23.46
CA ILE A 352 -3.88 -15.89 22.47
C ILE A 352 -4.38 -14.60 23.16
N LYS A 353 -5.43 -14.71 23.99
CA LYS A 353 -5.95 -13.56 24.77
C LYS A 353 -4.88 -12.97 25.70
N ARG A 354 -4.13 -13.81 26.42
CA ARG A 354 -3.04 -13.34 27.29
C ARG A 354 -1.91 -12.69 26.51
N GLU A 355 -1.53 -13.24 25.37
CA GLU A 355 -0.48 -12.68 24.50
C GLU A 355 -0.86 -11.29 23.98
N ILE A 356 -2.10 -11.12 23.51
CA ILE A 356 -2.62 -9.83 23.06
C ILE A 356 -2.67 -8.81 24.20
N ALA A 357 -3.20 -9.19 25.37
CA ALA A 357 -3.26 -8.29 26.52
C ALA A 357 -1.84 -7.86 26.96
N GLN A 358 -0.90 -8.82 27.06
CA GLN A 358 0.48 -8.54 27.42
C GLN A 358 1.18 -7.61 26.40
N PHE A 359 0.90 -7.77 25.10
CA PHE A 359 1.41 -6.85 24.08
C PHE A 359 0.98 -5.41 24.36
N PHE A 360 -0.32 -5.16 24.54
CA PHE A 360 -0.83 -3.80 24.79
C PHE A 360 -0.45 -3.23 26.16
N GLU A 361 -0.23 -4.07 27.18
CA GLU A 361 0.33 -3.61 28.46
C GLU A 361 1.78 -3.11 28.31
N THR A 362 2.57 -3.77 27.46
CA THR A 362 4.04 -3.60 27.46
C THR A 362 4.58 -2.77 26.28
N TYR A 363 3.84 -2.61 25.19
CA TYR A 363 4.39 -2.05 23.94
C TYR A 363 4.91 -0.60 24.03
N LYS A 364 4.28 0.20 24.90
CA LYS A 364 4.69 1.58 25.16
C LYS A 364 5.75 1.71 26.26
N GLU A 365 6.18 0.62 26.91
CA GLU A 365 7.01 0.69 28.11
C GLU A 365 8.37 1.37 27.89
N LEU A 366 9.01 1.13 26.75
CA LEU A 366 10.34 1.70 26.45
C LEU A 366 10.24 3.06 25.75
N GLU A 367 9.04 3.49 25.36
CA GLU A 367 8.84 4.80 24.77
C GLU A 367 9.24 5.89 25.78
N ASN A 368 10.11 6.81 25.37
CA ASN A 368 10.62 7.92 26.20
C ASN A 368 11.48 7.53 27.42
N LYS A 369 11.94 6.28 27.54
CA LYS A 369 12.96 5.93 28.55
C LYS A 369 14.35 6.33 28.03
N PRO A 370 15.11 7.21 28.74
CA PRO A 370 16.48 7.48 28.36
C PRO A 370 17.27 6.18 28.39
N ALA A 371 18.04 5.90 27.33
CA ALA A 371 18.97 4.79 27.31
C ALA A 371 20.04 5.07 28.38
N ILE A 372 19.86 4.54 29.59
CA ILE A 372 20.92 4.53 30.60
C ILE A 372 21.93 3.49 30.14
N VAL A 373 22.83 3.91 29.27
CA VAL A 373 24.06 3.16 29.02
C VAL A 373 24.94 3.43 30.23
N SER A 374 24.80 2.61 31.27
CA SER A 374 25.94 2.42 32.17
C SER A 374 27.08 1.93 31.27
N PRO A 375 28.24 2.61 31.23
CA PRO A 375 29.35 2.10 30.44
C PRO A 375 29.60 0.69 30.92
N LEU A 376 29.43 -0.29 30.02
CA LEU A 376 30.03 -1.59 30.17
C LEU A 376 31.54 -1.32 30.11
N CYS A 377 32.11 -0.91 31.23
CA CYS A 377 33.54 -0.99 31.45
C CYS A 377 33.88 -2.45 31.16
N SER A 378 34.60 -2.68 30.06
CA SER A 378 35.32 -3.92 29.84
C SER A 378 36.03 -4.24 31.14
N PRO A 379 35.75 -5.37 31.82
CA PRO A 379 36.48 -5.68 33.02
C PRO A 379 37.92 -5.94 32.58
N GLN A 380 38.82 -4.99 32.86
CA GLN A 380 40.24 -5.29 32.94
C GLN A 380 40.42 -6.19 34.16
N VAL A 381 40.13 -7.48 33.98
CA VAL A 381 40.45 -8.49 34.98
C VAL A 381 41.97 -8.65 34.97
N ARG A 382 42.63 -8.04 35.95
CA ARG A 382 43.97 -8.49 36.33
C ARG A 382 43.82 -9.89 36.95
N PRO A 383 44.64 -10.88 36.56
CA PRO A 383 44.51 -12.23 37.07
C PRO A 383 44.83 -12.26 38.58
N GLY A 384 43.84 -12.57 39.42
CA GLY A 384 44.05 -12.85 40.85
C GLY A 384 42.98 -12.38 41.85
N GLU A 385 42.00 -11.55 41.49
CA GLU A 385 41.00 -11.04 42.44
C GLU A 385 39.58 -11.53 42.14
N ALA A 386 38.90 -12.06 43.17
CA ALA A 386 37.51 -12.48 43.09
C ALA A 386 36.58 -11.24 43.04
N PRO A 387 35.54 -11.22 42.20
CA PRO A 387 34.68 -10.06 42.05
C PRO A 387 33.79 -9.87 43.29
N LEU A 388 33.91 -8.71 43.94
CA LEU A 388 32.96 -8.24 44.96
C LEU A 388 31.67 -7.78 44.24
N ALA A 389 30.54 -8.34 44.65
CA ALA A 389 29.22 -7.91 44.17
C ALA A 389 28.97 -6.43 44.55
N PRO A 390 28.48 -5.58 43.63
CA PRO A 390 28.14 -4.21 43.97
C PRO A 390 26.94 -4.17 44.92
N PRO A 391 26.91 -3.23 45.89
CA PRO A 391 25.78 -3.11 46.81
C PRO A 391 24.52 -2.67 46.07
N LEU A 392 23.39 -3.30 46.40
CA LEU A 392 22.06 -2.92 45.96
C LEU A 392 21.72 -1.49 46.46
N GLY A 393 21.94 -0.51 45.59
CA GLY A 393 21.50 0.87 45.81
C GLY A 393 19.98 0.97 45.75
N SER A 394 19.40 1.66 46.74
CA SER A 394 17.97 1.91 46.90
C SER A 394 17.33 2.57 45.67
N PHE A 395 16.34 1.86 45.08
CA PHE A 395 15.44 2.41 44.07
C PHE A 395 14.65 3.59 44.65
N HIS A 396 14.83 4.77 44.08
CA HIS A 396 13.89 5.88 44.28
C HIS A 396 12.63 5.65 43.41
N PRO A 397 11.42 6.06 43.87
CA PRO A 397 10.20 5.86 43.11
C PRO A 397 10.25 6.67 41.81
N ARG A 398 10.12 5.99 40.67
CA ARG A 398 10.15 6.61 39.33
C ARG A 398 8.88 7.43 39.08
N LYS A 399 9.04 8.56 38.39
CA LYS A 399 7.93 9.38 37.85
C LYS A 399 7.01 8.50 36.98
N LYS A 400 5.70 8.75 37.07
CA LYS A 400 4.59 8.03 36.41
C LYS A 400 4.95 7.57 34.99
N THR A 401 5.17 6.28 34.81
CA THR A 401 5.31 5.64 33.50
C THR A 401 3.94 5.64 32.80
N LYS A 402 3.93 5.86 31.48
CA LYS A 402 2.75 5.65 30.64
C LYS A 402 2.45 4.15 30.62
N PHE A 403 1.34 3.73 31.22
CA PHE A 403 0.89 2.35 31.17
C PHE A 403 -0.51 2.32 30.60
N ALA A 404 -0.73 1.43 29.64
CA ALA A 404 -2.08 0.97 29.33
C ALA A 404 -2.58 0.12 30.50
N ILE A 405 -3.82 0.32 30.91
CA ILE A 405 -4.48 -0.46 31.96
C ILE A 405 -5.51 -1.36 31.27
N ILE A 406 -5.26 -2.67 31.28
CA ILE A 406 -6.25 -3.65 30.84
C ILE A 406 -7.29 -3.82 31.94
N LYS A 407 -8.55 -3.51 31.61
CA LYS A 407 -9.70 -3.72 32.51
C LYS A 407 -10.25 -5.13 32.40
N GLY A 408 -10.10 -5.75 31.23
CA GLY A 408 -10.45 -7.13 30.98
C GLY A 408 -10.89 -7.36 29.54
N TRP A 409 -11.44 -8.54 29.29
CA TRP A 409 -12.03 -8.88 28.00
C TRP A 409 -13.55 -8.75 28.05
N VAL A 410 -14.13 -8.35 26.92
CA VAL A 410 -15.56 -8.22 26.68
C VAL A 410 -15.98 -9.24 25.62
N ASP A 411 -17.09 -9.93 25.88
CA ASP A 411 -17.67 -10.90 24.96
C ASP A 411 -18.15 -10.27 23.65
N LYS A 412 -18.60 -11.08 22.69
CA LYS A 412 -19.11 -10.58 21.41
C LYS A 412 -20.25 -9.59 21.59
N ALA A 413 -21.18 -9.87 22.49
CA ALA A 413 -22.35 -9.01 22.69
C ALA A 413 -21.97 -7.60 23.15
N GLY A 414 -21.00 -7.49 24.07
CA GLY A 414 -20.45 -6.20 24.48
C GLY A 414 -19.61 -5.55 23.39
N ALA A 415 -18.80 -6.32 22.66
CA ALA A 415 -17.99 -5.81 21.54
C ALA A 415 -18.86 -5.21 20.41
N LEU A 416 -19.99 -5.86 20.08
CA LEU A 416 -20.93 -5.33 19.09
C LEU A 416 -21.61 -4.04 19.57
N LYS A 417 -21.88 -3.88 20.86
CA LYS A 417 -22.39 -2.60 21.40
C LYS A 417 -21.35 -1.48 21.27
N LEU A 418 -20.07 -1.77 21.49
CA LEU A 418 -18.99 -0.80 21.28
C LEU A 418 -18.93 -0.38 19.81
N LEU A 419 -18.97 -1.35 18.89
CA LEU A 419 -18.99 -1.09 17.45
C LEU A 419 -20.21 -0.24 17.04
N GLU A 420 -21.41 -0.62 17.47
CA GLU A 420 -22.66 0.12 17.19
C GLU A 420 -22.61 1.56 17.74
N ALA A 421 -22.08 1.75 18.95
CA ALA A 421 -21.90 3.08 19.54
C ALA A 421 -20.91 3.93 18.74
N ALA A 422 -19.77 3.36 18.33
CA ALA A 422 -18.78 4.06 17.53
C ALA A 422 -19.29 4.42 16.12
N GLN A 423 -20.12 3.56 15.52
CA GLN A 423 -20.82 3.85 14.26
C GLN A 423 -21.83 4.98 14.42
N ALA A 424 -22.62 4.97 15.51
CA ALA A 424 -23.58 6.03 15.80
C ALA A 424 -22.88 7.38 16.03
N ALA A 425 -21.74 7.38 16.73
CA ALA A 425 -20.91 8.57 16.90
C ALA A 425 -20.43 9.11 15.55
N PHE A 426 -19.96 8.25 14.64
CA PHE A 426 -19.58 8.67 13.29
C PHE A 426 -20.75 9.25 12.50
N MET A 427 -21.91 8.61 12.50
CA MET A 427 -23.07 9.10 11.77
C MET A 427 -23.54 10.49 12.24
N SER A 428 -23.25 10.86 13.49
CA SER A 428 -23.58 12.18 14.04
C SER A 428 -22.73 13.32 13.49
N THR A 429 -21.59 13.04 12.84
CA THR A 429 -20.70 14.09 12.28
C THR A 429 -21.17 14.61 10.92
N GLY A 430 -22.10 13.90 10.25
CA GLY A 430 -22.65 14.30 8.95
C GLY A 430 -21.65 14.21 7.78
N THR A 431 -20.52 13.50 7.96
CA THR A 431 -19.44 13.45 6.96
C THR A 431 -19.68 12.36 5.93
N ILE A 432 -19.58 12.71 4.64
CA ILE A 432 -19.62 11.76 3.52
C ILE A 432 -18.30 11.90 2.76
N GLY A 433 -17.48 10.86 2.82
CA GLY A 433 -16.20 10.80 2.12
C GLY A 433 -16.41 10.75 0.61
N CYS A 434 -15.76 11.67 -0.09
CA CYS A 434 -15.66 11.64 -1.55
C CYS A 434 -14.37 10.92 -1.94
N PHE A 435 -14.49 9.81 -2.69
CA PHE A 435 -13.34 9.11 -3.23
C PHE A 435 -13.13 9.53 -4.69
N PRO A 436 -11.89 9.87 -5.10
CA PRO A 436 -11.60 10.13 -6.50
C PRO A 436 -11.93 8.88 -7.34
N LYS A 437 -12.66 9.07 -8.45
CA LYS A 437 -12.77 8.01 -9.48
C LYS A 437 -11.36 7.71 -9.99
N MET A 438 -10.90 6.47 -9.86
CA MET A 438 -9.60 6.07 -10.38
C MET A 438 -9.59 6.26 -11.92
N LYS A 439 -8.56 6.93 -12.45
CA LYS A 439 -8.33 6.95 -13.91
C LYS A 439 -8.15 5.51 -14.38
N ARG A 440 -8.91 5.10 -15.41
CA ARG A 440 -8.82 3.74 -15.97
C ARG A 440 -7.38 3.49 -16.45
N LEU A 441 -6.68 2.55 -15.82
CA LEU A 441 -5.35 2.13 -16.22
C LEU A 441 -5.40 1.59 -17.67
N HIS A 442 -4.45 2.02 -18.51
CA HIS A 442 -4.33 1.49 -19.87
C HIS A 442 -3.69 0.10 -19.84
N ILE A 443 -4.14 -0.80 -20.72
CA ILE A 443 -3.56 -2.15 -20.87
C ILE A 443 -2.12 -2.15 -21.42
N GLY A 444 -1.63 -0.99 -21.86
CA GLY A 444 -0.30 -0.81 -22.44
C GLY A 444 -0.35 -0.74 -23.97
N ASP A 445 0.53 0.06 -24.56
CA ASP A 445 0.52 0.36 -26.00
C ASP A 445 0.94 -0.85 -26.86
N SER A 446 1.64 -1.81 -26.25
CA SER A 446 2.11 -3.04 -26.92
C SER A 446 1.12 -4.21 -26.76
N ALA A 447 -0.06 -3.99 -26.17
CA ALA A 447 -1.07 -5.03 -26.05
C ALA A 447 -1.55 -5.49 -27.44
N PRO A 448 -1.74 -6.80 -27.67
CA PRO A 448 -1.79 -7.86 -26.65
C PRO A 448 -0.44 -8.54 -26.33
N THR A 449 0.67 -8.12 -26.95
CA THR A 449 1.97 -8.80 -26.80
C THR A 449 2.64 -8.57 -25.46
N VAL A 450 2.60 -7.33 -24.99
CA VAL A 450 3.01 -6.93 -23.64
C VAL A 450 1.88 -6.11 -23.06
N CYS A 451 1.37 -6.55 -21.93
CA CYS A 451 0.23 -5.94 -21.25
C CYS A 451 0.63 -5.46 -19.86
N HIS A 452 0.08 -4.34 -19.42
CA HIS A 452 0.07 -3.98 -18.00
C HIS A 452 -0.78 -4.99 -17.25
N ALA A 453 -0.28 -5.50 -16.13
CA ALA A 453 -0.99 -6.40 -15.26
C ALA A 453 -0.99 -5.90 -13.81
N ILE A 454 -2.21 -5.83 -13.28
CA ILE A 454 -2.68 -5.72 -11.89
C ILE A 454 -2.18 -6.77 -10.90
N VAL A 455 -1.17 -6.62 -10.04
CA VAL A 455 -0.89 -7.69 -9.05
C VAL A 455 -2.00 -7.78 -8.00
N ARG A 456 -2.64 -8.94 -7.88
CA ARG A 456 -3.82 -9.22 -7.02
C ARG A 456 -3.61 -10.33 -6.00
N ALA A 457 -2.64 -11.20 -6.23
CA ALA A 457 -2.13 -12.11 -5.23
C ALA A 457 -0.64 -12.30 -5.52
N PRO A 458 0.27 -11.76 -4.70
CA PRO A 458 1.70 -11.99 -4.86
C PRO A 458 2.02 -13.48 -4.89
N ARG A 459 3.04 -13.88 -5.64
CA ARG A 459 3.55 -15.25 -5.62
C ARG A 459 3.78 -15.72 -4.17
N ASN A 460 3.51 -16.99 -3.91
CA ASN A 460 3.63 -17.63 -2.59
C ASN A 460 2.64 -17.13 -1.51
N THR A 461 1.58 -16.42 -1.89
CA THR A 461 0.49 -16.07 -0.97
C THR A 461 -0.65 -17.10 -0.97
N ASN A 462 -1.41 -17.14 0.12
CA ASN A 462 -2.67 -17.87 0.26
C ASN A 462 -3.90 -16.94 0.21
N VAL A 463 -3.70 -15.64 0.00
CA VAL A 463 -4.80 -14.65 0.02
C VAL A 463 -4.93 -14.00 -1.36
N LYS A 464 -6.12 -14.12 -1.95
CA LYS A 464 -6.50 -13.40 -3.16
C LYS A 464 -7.14 -12.07 -2.78
N TYR A 465 -6.72 -11.00 -3.45
CA TYR A 465 -7.25 -9.67 -3.24
C TYR A 465 -8.04 -9.16 -4.45
N ASP A 466 -9.14 -8.45 -4.19
CA ASP A 466 -9.89 -7.69 -5.18
C ASP A 466 -9.58 -6.19 -5.18
N VAL A 467 -9.74 -5.49 -6.30
CA VAL A 467 -9.71 -4.01 -6.36
C VAL A 467 -11.16 -3.56 -6.40
N LEU A 468 -11.55 -2.75 -5.43
CA LEU A 468 -12.86 -2.13 -5.38
C LEU A 468 -12.99 -1.14 -6.54
N PRO A 469 -13.88 -1.38 -7.53
CA PRO A 469 -13.87 -0.62 -8.79
C PRO A 469 -14.11 0.90 -8.64
N LYS A 470 -14.82 1.31 -7.58
CA LYS A 470 -15.16 2.72 -7.33
C LYS A 470 -14.00 3.50 -6.69
N THR A 471 -13.19 2.86 -5.86
CA THR A 471 -12.15 3.54 -5.05
C THR A 471 -10.73 3.17 -5.45
N GLY A 472 -10.54 2.01 -6.08
CA GLY A 472 -9.22 1.47 -6.33
C GLY A 472 -8.58 0.77 -5.13
N LEU A 473 -9.24 0.77 -3.97
CA LEU A 473 -8.74 0.09 -2.78
C LEU A 473 -8.67 -1.42 -2.99
N LEU A 474 -7.66 -2.03 -2.41
CA LEU A 474 -7.51 -3.47 -2.39
C LEU A 474 -8.31 -4.05 -1.21
N LYS A 475 -9.01 -5.15 -1.43
CA LYS A 475 -9.76 -5.88 -0.42
C LYS A 475 -9.34 -7.35 -0.44
N ALA A 476 -9.02 -7.94 0.71
CA ALA A 476 -8.86 -9.37 0.87
C ALA A 476 -10.21 -10.03 0.55
N ASP A 477 -10.28 -10.63 -0.64
CA ASP A 477 -11.50 -11.22 -1.19
C ASP A 477 -11.66 -12.65 -0.67
N LYS A 478 -10.57 -13.41 -0.73
CA LYS A 478 -10.60 -14.83 -0.38
C LYS A 478 -9.28 -15.33 0.18
N VAL A 479 -9.36 -16.08 1.28
CA VAL A 479 -8.27 -16.94 1.73
C VAL A 479 -8.44 -18.31 1.09
N LEU A 480 -7.38 -18.88 0.52
CA LEU A 480 -7.42 -20.23 -0.04
C LEU A 480 -7.71 -21.26 1.06
N HIS A 481 -8.67 -22.15 0.83
CA HIS A 481 -9.06 -23.17 1.81
C HIS A 481 -8.03 -24.32 1.85
N SER A 482 -7.50 -24.69 0.68
CA SER A 482 -6.43 -25.66 0.53
C SER A 482 -5.08 -25.07 0.97
N ALA A 483 -4.19 -25.92 1.50
CA ALA A 483 -2.82 -25.56 1.87
C ALA A 483 -1.91 -25.42 0.62
N VAL A 484 -2.29 -24.52 -0.29
CA VAL A 484 -1.57 -24.22 -1.53
C VAL A 484 -1.33 -22.72 -1.63
N VAL A 485 -0.28 -22.34 -2.34
CA VAL A 485 0.05 -20.94 -2.62
C VAL A 485 0.09 -20.69 -4.12
N TYR A 486 -0.14 -19.44 -4.53
CA TYR A 486 -0.04 -19.08 -5.94
C TYR A 486 1.40 -19.30 -6.47
N PRO A 487 1.61 -20.07 -7.56
CA PRO A 487 2.94 -20.39 -8.08
C PRO A 487 3.59 -19.24 -8.87
N GLY A 488 2.83 -18.19 -9.18
CA GLY A 488 3.27 -16.92 -9.76
C GLY A 488 2.43 -15.78 -9.22
N ASP A 489 2.71 -14.53 -9.60
CA ASP A 489 1.87 -13.41 -9.21
C ASP A 489 0.55 -13.49 -9.99
N PHE A 490 -0.55 -13.66 -9.26
CA PHE A 490 -1.88 -13.65 -9.83
C PHE A 490 -2.31 -12.22 -10.09
N CYS A 491 -2.71 -11.94 -11.32
CA CYS A 491 -2.92 -10.58 -11.79
C CYS A 491 -4.23 -10.41 -12.57
N SER A 492 -4.66 -9.16 -12.72
CA SER A 492 -5.79 -8.77 -13.58
C SER A 492 -5.32 -7.86 -14.72
N LEU A 493 -5.81 -8.07 -15.94
CA LEU A 493 -5.53 -7.21 -17.08
C LEU A 493 -6.56 -6.06 -17.15
N PRO A 494 -6.13 -4.78 -17.02
CA PRO A 494 -7.05 -3.66 -17.13
C PRO A 494 -7.57 -3.52 -18.58
N GLN A 495 -8.70 -2.85 -18.76
CA GLN A 495 -9.37 -2.68 -20.07
C GLN A 495 -9.69 -3.99 -20.81
N THR A 496 -9.98 -5.04 -20.04
CA THR A 496 -10.43 -6.32 -20.58
C THR A 496 -11.70 -6.76 -19.85
N LEU A 497 -12.54 -7.51 -20.55
CA LEU A 497 -13.75 -8.10 -19.97
C LEU A 497 -13.93 -9.53 -20.46
N ALA A 498 -13.99 -10.48 -19.54
CA ALA A 498 -14.35 -11.88 -19.78
C ALA A 498 -15.88 -12.06 -19.87
N GLU A 499 -16.33 -13.28 -20.18
CA GLU A 499 -17.74 -13.62 -20.49
C GLU A 499 -18.64 -13.42 -19.29
N ASP A 500 -18.07 -13.61 -18.10
CA ASP A 500 -18.69 -13.42 -16.80
C ASP A 500 -18.72 -11.95 -16.35
N GLY A 501 -18.23 -11.02 -17.18
CA GLY A 501 -18.19 -9.59 -16.86
C GLY A 501 -17.05 -9.19 -15.92
N ARG A 502 -16.09 -10.07 -15.62
CA ARG A 502 -14.90 -9.73 -14.82
C ARG A 502 -13.72 -9.35 -15.70
N THR A 503 -12.75 -8.64 -15.12
CA THR A 503 -11.47 -8.39 -15.80
C THR A 503 -10.74 -9.71 -16.06
N VAL A 504 -10.05 -9.83 -17.19
CA VAL A 504 -9.30 -11.05 -17.52
C VAL A 504 -8.22 -11.29 -16.47
N GLU A 505 -8.23 -12.50 -15.92
CA GLU A 505 -7.25 -12.96 -14.95
C GLU A 505 -6.03 -13.54 -15.67
N CYS A 506 -4.86 -13.32 -15.08
CA CYS A 506 -3.58 -13.78 -15.60
C CYS A 506 -2.64 -14.21 -14.49
N LEU A 507 -1.62 -14.99 -14.84
CA LEU A 507 -0.55 -15.40 -13.94
C LEU A 507 0.77 -14.92 -14.53
N CYS A 508 1.42 -14.00 -13.84
CA CYS A 508 2.76 -13.52 -14.15
C CYS A 508 3.78 -14.42 -13.44
N LEU A 509 4.53 -15.21 -14.21
CA LEU A 509 5.61 -16.04 -13.69
C LEU A 509 6.82 -15.15 -13.39
N SER A 510 6.87 -14.59 -12.19
CA SER A 510 7.99 -13.81 -11.67
C SER A 510 8.95 -14.70 -10.86
N ILE A 511 10.21 -14.26 -10.73
CA ILE A 511 11.21 -14.96 -9.89
C ILE A 511 11.07 -14.55 -8.43
N PHE A 512 10.83 -13.27 -8.19
CA PHE A 512 10.59 -12.70 -6.85
C PHE A 512 9.15 -12.20 -6.77
N PRO A 513 8.43 -12.45 -5.66
CA PRO A 513 7.06 -11.97 -5.48
C PRO A 513 6.97 -10.46 -5.72
N LEU A 514 5.96 -10.03 -6.47
CA LEU A 514 5.70 -8.62 -6.70
C LEU A 514 4.76 -8.06 -5.62
N PRO A 515 4.91 -6.79 -5.20
CA PRO A 515 4.02 -6.20 -4.21
C PRO A 515 2.56 -6.20 -4.69
N LEU A 516 1.63 -6.31 -3.75
CA LEU A 516 0.21 -6.22 -4.05
C LEU A 516 -0.14 -4.85 -4.63
N GLY A 517 -0.98 -4.81 -5.67
CA GLY A 517 -1.35 -3.57 -6.37
C GLY A 517 -0.28 -3.04 -7.34
N CYS A 518 0.91 -3.63 -7.35
CA CYS A 518 1.97 -3.27 -8.29
C CYS A 518 1.51 -3.53 -9.73
N ILE A 519 1.86 -2.62 -10.64
CA ILE A 519 1.73 -2.83 -12.07
C ILE A 519 2.99 -3.53 -12.58
N VAL A 520 2.82 -4.55 -13.42
CA VAL A 520 3.93 -5.16 -14.16
C VAL A 520 3.66 -5.10 -15.66
N GLN A 521 4.67 -4.73 -16.44
CA GLN A 521 4.68 -4.96 -17.87
C GLN A 521 4.91 -6.45 -18.13
N MET A 522 3.83 -7.17 -18.38
CA MET A 522 3.82 -8.61 -18.56
C MET A 522 3.84 -8.95 -20.04
N ARG A 523 4.92 -9.59 -20.49
CA ARG A 523 4.99 -10.20 -21.81
C ARG A 523 4.16 -11.48 -21.81
N VAL A 524 3.20 -11.56 -22.72
CA VAL A 524 2.30 -12.71 -22.85
C VAL A 524 3.06 -13.89 -23.46
N VAL A 525 2.84 -15.10 -22.92
CA VAL A 525 3.58 -16.31 -23.31
C VAL A 525 2.65 -17.46 -23.68
N ALA A 526 1.53 -17.63 -22.98
CA ALA A 526 0.61 -18.74 -23.23
C ALA A 526 -0.80 -18.44 -22.73
N LEU A 527 -1.75 -19.30 -23.08
CA LEU A 527 -3.09 -19.34 -22.49
C LEU A 527 -3.28 -20.69 -21.80
N LEU A 528 -3.69 -20.67 -20.53
CA LEU A 528 -4.09 -21.85 -19.79
C LEU A 528 -5.61 -22.00 -19.89
N GLU A 529 -6.09 -23.07 -20.52
CA GLU A 529 -7.50 -23.38 -20.58
C GLU A 529 -7.93 -24.10 -19.30
N ILE A 530 -8.96 -23.54 -18.67
CA ILE A 530 -9.55 -24.05 -17.43
C ILE A 530 -11.07 -24.06 -17.65
N GLU A 531 -11.72 -25.10 -17.15
CA GLU A 531 -13.16 -25.14 -16.96
C GLU A 531 -13.44 -25.16 -15.46
N ASP A 532 -14.48 -24.44 -15.04
CA ASP A 532 -15.03 -24.51 -13.70
C ASP A 532 -16.54 -24.76 -13.77
N GLN A 533 -17.20 -24.81 -12.62
CA GLN A 533 -18.64 -25.08 -12.54
C GLN A 533 -19.51 -24.05 -13.29
N ASN A 534 -18.98 -22.87 -13.62
CA ASN A 534 -19.67 -21.82 -14.37
C ASN A 534 -19.28 -21.80 -15.87
N GLY A 535 -18.42 -22.71 -16.32
CA GLY A 535 -17.97 -22.84 -17.70
C GLY A 535 -16.49 -22.49 -17.92
N PRO A 536 -16.11 -22.07 -19.15
CA PRO A 536 -14.71 -21.77 -19.48
C PRO A 536 -14.16 -20.56 -18.69
N ASN A 537 -13.00 -20.73 -18.06
CA ASN A 537 -12.36 -19.74 -17.20
C ASN A 537 -10.83 -19.66 -17.42
N SER A 538 -10.44 -19.48 -18.68
CA SER A 538 -9.02 -19.45 -19.08
C SER A 538 -8.21 -18.35 -18.39
N LYS A 539 -6.91 -18.57 -18.25
CA LYS A 539 -5.95 -17.64 -17.64
C LYS A 539 -4.85 -17.30 -18.63
N ILE A 540 -4.54 -16.01 -18.77
CA ILE A 540 -3.38 -15.58 -19.55
C ILE A 540 -2.12 -15.88 -18.73
N ILE A 541 -1.09 -16.45 -19.35
CA ILE A 541 0.19 -16.72 -18.71
C ILE A 541 1.25 -15.80 -19.34
N GLY A 542 2.04 -15.15 -18.51
CA GLY A 542 3.09 -14.25 -18.96
C GLY A 542 4.28 -14.20 -18.00
N VAL A 543 5.27 -13.40 -18.34
CA VAL A 543 6.47 -13.12 -17.53
C VAL A 543 6.73 -11.62 -17.51
N PRO A 544 7.44 -11.06 -16.51
CA PRO A 544 7.87 -9.67 -16.58
C PRO A 544 8.73 -9.43 -17.84
N ASP A 545 8.39 -8.40 -18.62
CA ASP A 545 8.99 -8.15 -19.94
C ASP A 545 10.51 -7.90 -19.86
N GLN A 546 10.96 -7.22 -18.80
CA GLN A 546 12.36 -6.88 -18.54
C GLN A 546 13.05 -7.84 -17.54
N GLU A 547 12.56 -9.09 -17.37
CA GLU A 547 13.27 -10.11 -16.57
C GLU A 547 14.24 -10.92 -17.45
N PRO A 548 15.56 -10.68 -17.36
CA PRO A 548 16.54 -11.33 -18.22
C PRO A 548 16.57 -12.86 -18.08
N ARG A 549 16.29 -13.39 -16.88
CA ARG A 549 16.34 -14.85 -16.62
C ARG A 549 15.15 -15.60 -17.21
N LEU A 550 14.10 -14.87 -17.60
CA LEU A 550 12.91 -15.41 -18.23
C LEU A 550 12.78 -14.95 -19.70
N SER A 551 13.85 -14.37 -20.26
CA SER A 551 13.87 -13.89 -21.64
C SER A 551 13.61 -14.99 -22.67
N GLU A 552 13.97 -16.23 -22.37
CA GLU A 552 13.73 -17.40 -23.23
C GLU A 552 12.28 -17.90 -23.22
N TYR A 553 11.45 -17.45 -22.27
CA TYR A 553 10.06 -17.90 -22.16
C TYR A 553 9.20 -17.12 -23.16
N ILE A 554 9.25 -17.47 -24.44
CA ILE A 554 8.65 -16.73 -25.56
C ILE A 554 7.25 -17.25 -25.93
N ASP A 555 7.03 -18.57 -25.78
CA ASP A 555 5.78 -19.27 -26.10
C ASP A 555 5.55 -20.46 -25.14
N VAL A 556 4.40 -21.12 -25.22
CA VAL A 556 4.00 -22.25 -24.36
C VAL A 556 5.04 -23.38 -24.26
N ASP A 557 5.76 -23.66 -25.34
CA ASP A 557 6.77 -24.74 -25.39
C ASP A 557 8.10 -24.35 -24.73
N SER A 558 8.36 -23.06 -24.61
CA SER A 558 9.55 -22.55 -23.91
C SER A 558 9.42 -22.55 -22.39
N ILE A 559 8.20 -22.66 -21.86
CA ILE A 559 7.97 -22.80 -20.41
C ILE A 559 8.40 -24.21 -19.98
N PRO A 560 9.30 -24.37 -19.00
CA PRO A 560 9.73 -25.68 -18.53
C PRO A 560 8.55 -26.54 -18.08
N ILE A 561 8.63 -27.83 -18.41
CA ILE A 561 7.54 -28.77 -18.16
C ILE A 561 7.11 -28.85 -16.70
N HIS A 562 8.05 -28.71 -15.76
CA HIS A 562 7.75 -28.74 -14.33
C HIS A 562 6.97 -27.50 -13.89
N VAL A 563 7.29 -26.31 -14.43
CA VAL A 563 6.53 -25.07 -14.18
C VAL A 563 5.10 -25.21 -14.72
N LYS A 564 4.93 -25.74 -15.94
CA LYS A 564 3.58 -26.00 -16.50
C LYS A 564 2.77 -26.97 -15.64
N LYS A 565 3.42 -28.03 -15.13
CA LYS A 565 2.78 -29.01 -14.24
C LYS A 565 2.40 -28.39 -12.89
N GLU A 566 3.29 -27.61 -12.28
CA GLU A 566 3.03 -26.92 -11.01
C GLU A 566 1.85 -25.94 -11.14
N VAL A 567 1.83 -25.11 -12.18
CA VAL A 567 0.72 -24.17 -12.45
C VAL A 567 -0.58 -24.93 -12.69
N ALA A 568 -0.55 -26.00 -13.48
CA ALA A 568 -1.75 -26.79 -13.76
C ALA A 568 -2.29 -27.48 -12.49
N GLU A 569 -1.40 -28.05 -11.68
CA GLU A 569 -1.75 -28.72 -10.42
C GLU A 569 -2.35 -27.75 -9.41
N PHE A 570 -1.80 -26.55 -9.29
CA PHE A 570 -2.38 -25.49 -8.47
C PHE A 570 -3.84 -25.23 -8.85
N PHE A 571 -4.12 -24.98 -10.14
CA PHE A 571 -5.48 -24.69 -10.59
C PHE A 571 -6.42 -25.91 -10.53
N ASN A 572 -5.91 -27.14 -10.53
CA ASN A 572 -6.73 -28.33 -10.33
C ASN A 572 -7.10 -28.56 -8.85
N THR A 573 -6.39 -27.96 -7.90
CA THR A 573 -6.49 -28.35 -6.47
C THR A 573 -6.84 -27.22 -5.51
N TYR A 574 -6.62 -25.95 -5.89
CA TYR A 574 -6.77 -24.82 -4.97
C TYR A 574 -8.18 -24.63 -4.41
N LYS A 575 -9.21 -25.14 -5.10
CA LYS A 575 -10.62 -25.05 -4.69
C LYS A 575 -11.18 -26.33 -4.06
N ASN A 576 -10.39 -27.40 -3.91
CA ASN A 576 -10.90 -28.72 -3.48
C ASN A 576 -11.60 -28.71 -2.10
N LEU A 577 -11.28 -27.74 -1.23
CA LEU A 577 -11.89 -27.58 0.08
C LEU A 577 -12.94 -26.47 0.14
N GLU A 578 -13.42 -25.97 -1.00
CA GLU A 578 -14.44 -24.91 -1.07
C GLU A 578 -15.88 -25.43 -1.13
N GLY A 579 -16.04 -26.75 -1.28
CA GLY A 579 -17.33 -27.44 -1.35
C GLY A 579 -17.38 -28.42 -2.52
N GLU A 580 -18.23 -29.44 -2.42
CA GLU A 580 -18.28 -30.54 -3.42
C GLU A 580 -18.70 -30.06 -4.83
N GLU A 581 -19.49 -28.98 -4.92
CA GLU A 581 -19.94 -28.40 -6.18
C GLU A 581 -18.92 -27.43 -6.82
N ILE A 582 -17.87 -27.06 -6.07
CA ILE A 582 -16.85 -26.11 -6.53
C ILE A 582 -15.64 -26.88 -7.04
N TRP A 583 -15.40 -26.83 -8.34
CA TRP A 583 -14.29 -27.52 -8.97
C TRP A 583 -13.67 -26.68 -10.08
N THR A 584 -12.41 -26.98 -10.39
CA THR A 584 -11.68 -26.43 -11.52
C THR A 584 -10.89 -27.54 -12.19
N ARG A 585 -10.84 -27.53 -13.51
CA ARG A 585 -10.07 -28.49 -14.30
C ARG A 585 -9.30 -27.78 -15.38
N VAL A 586 -8.00 -27.97 -15.38
CA VAL A 586 -7.14 -27.56 -16.49
C VAL A 586 -7.36 -28.51 -17.66
N THR A 587 -7.82 -27.97 -18.79
CA THR A 587 -8.11 -28.74 -20.00
C THR A 587 -6.96 -28.72 -20.99
N GLY A 588 -6.11 -27.71 -20.97
CA GLY A 588 -4.93 -27.66 -21.82
C GLY A 588 -4.13 -26.37 -21.74
N TRP A 589 -2.99 -26.37 -22.41
CA TRP A 589 -2.18 -25.18 -22.67
C TRP A 589 -2.28 -24.83 -24.15
N LYS A 590 -2.40 -23.53 -24.46
CA LYS A 590 -2.38 -23.00 -25.82
C LYS A 590 -1.24 -22.02 -25.98
N ASP A 591 -0.85 -21.83 -27.24
CA ASP A 591 0.22 -20.94 -27.64
C ASP A 591 -0.08 -19.46 -27.32
N ARG A 592 0.95 -18.64 -27.46
CA ARG A 592 0.89 -17.20 -27.28
C ARG A 592 -0.13 -16.54 -28.20
N GLN A 593 -0.26 -17.01 -29.44
CA GLN A 593 -1.14 -16.39 -30.42
C GLN A 593 -2.63 -16.55 -30.05
N THR A 594 -2.97 -17.69 -29.46
CA THR A 594 -4.30 -17.93 -28.88
C THR A 594 -4.54 -17.00 -27.69
N ALA A 595 -3.55 -16.81 -26.82
CA ALA A 595 -3.61 -15.85 -25.71
C ALA A 595 -3.83 -14.40 -26.20
N HIS A 596 -3.12 -13.98 -27.26
CA HIS A 596 -3.30 -12.67 -27.86
C HIS A 596 -4.71 -12.45 -28.39
N THR A 597 -5.22 -13.43 -29.15
CA THR A 597 -6.59 -13.39 -29.70
C THR A 597 -7.61 -13.24 -28.57
N ARG A 598 -7.45 -14.02 -27.50
CA ARG A 598 -8.28 -13.95 -26.30
C ARG A 598 -8.26 -12.55 -25.67
N ILE A 599 -7.09 -11.95 -25.50
CA ILE A 599 -6.96 -10.58 -24.96
C ILE A 599 -7.71 -9.58 -25.84
N ASP A 600 -7.49 -9.62 -27.16
CA ASP A 600 -8.13 -8.68 -28.09
C ASP A 600 -9.66 -8.82 -28.11
N GLU A 601 -10.20 -10.03 -28.01
CA GLU A 601 -11.64 -10.26 -27.85
C GLU A 601 -12.19 -9.65 -26.56
N CYS A 602 -11.47 -9.81 -25.44
CA CYS A 602 -11.85 -9.24 -24.15
C CYS A 602 -11.76 -7.70 -24.16
N ARG A 603 -10.77 -7.13 -24.84
CA ARG A 603 -10.64 -5.68 -25.03
C ARG A 603 -11.78 -5.12 -25.88
N LYS A 604 -12.12 -5.79 -27.00
CA LYS A 604 -13.26 -5.39 -27.84
C LYS A 604 -14.55 -5.35 -27.03
N ARG A 605 -14.77 -6.35 -26.17
CA ARG A 605 -15.91 -6.36 -25.23
C ARG A 605 -15.87 -5.21 -24.23
N TRP A 606 -14.72 -4.97 -23.60
CA TRP A 606 -14.55 -3.84 -22.68
C TRP A 606 -14.90 -2.51 -23.33
N PHE A 607 -14.36 -2.22 -24.52
CA PHE A 607 -14.66 -0.97 -25.23
C PHE A 607 -16.12 -0.88 -25.69
N ALA A 608 -16.72 -2.00 -26.10
CA ALA A 608 -18.14 -2.03 -26.45
C ALA A 608 -19.04 -1.69 -25.25
N ILE A 609 -18.67 -2.09 -24.04
CA ILE A 609 -19.36 -1.66 -22.80
C ILE A 609 -19.00 -0.23 -22.43
N GLY A 610 -17.73 0.16 -22.53
CA GLY A 610 -17.27 1.52 -22.23
C GLY A 610 -18.04 2.57 -23.03
N LEU A 611 -18.17 2.37 -24.34
CA LEU A 611 -18.96 3.24 -25.23
C LEU A 611 -20.44 3.31 -24.79
N ARG A 612 -21.03 2.18 -24.38
CA ARG A 612 -22.41 2.15 -23.85
C ARG A 612 -22.54 2.86 -22.50
N MET A 613 -21.49 2.81 -21.66
CA MET A 613 -21.46 3.50 -20.38
C MET A 613 -21.29 5.00 -20.56
N GLU A 614 -20.50 5.47 -21.52
CA GLU A 614 -20.42 6.90 -21.88
C GLU A 614 -21.80 7.43 -22.31
N ASP A 615 -22.53 6.66 -23.15
CA ASP A 615 -23.91 6.99 -23.52
C ASP A 615 -24.87 7.04 -22.32
N LEU A 616 -24.63 6.23 -21.28
CA LEU A 616 -25.43 6.19 -20.05
C LEU A 616 -25.04 7.30 -19.08
N GLU A 617 -23.75 7.61 -18.95
CA GLU A 617 -23.22 8.70 -18.13
C GLU A 617 -23.71 10.04 -18.67
N GLU A 618 -23.69 10.27 -19.99
CA GLU A 618 -24.25 11.48 -20.61
C GLU A 618 -25.76 11.62 -20.32
N LYS A 619 -26.51 10.51 -20.37
CA LYS A 619 -27.93 10.49 -19.99
C LYS A 619 -28.13 10.74 -18.49
N ASN A 620 -27.26 10.20 -17.64
CA ASN A 620 -27.35 10.35 -16.20
C ASN A 620 -27.01 11.79 -15.78
N GLU A 621 -25.98 12.40 -16.35
CA GLU A 621 -25.65 13.82 -16.15
C GLU A 621 -26.82 14.73 -16.59
N ALA A 622 -27.46 14.42 -17.72
CA ALA A 622 -28.66 15.13 -18.17
C ALA A 622 -29.83 14.98 -17.18
N LEU A 623 -30.02 13.79 -16.60
CA LEU A 623 -31.04 13.53 -15.58
C LEU A 623 -30.72 14.23 -14.25
N GLU A 624 -29.48 14.19 -13.80
CA GLU A 624 -29.02 14.89 -12.59
C GLU A 624 -29.23 16.41 -12.73
N GLY A 625 -28.97 16.97 -13.92
CA GLY A 625 -29.30 18.36 -14.24
C GLY A 625 -30.80 18.67 -14.10
N GLN A 626 -31.67 17.76 -14.56
CA GLN A 626 -33.13 17.89 -14.41
C GLN A 626 -33.58 17.78 -12.95
N VAL A 627 -33.02 16.85 -12.18
CA VAL A 627 -33.30 16.69 -10.75
C VAL A 627 -32.88 17.93 -9.97
N ALA A 628 -31.69 18.47 -10.24
CA ALA A 628 -31.21 19.69 -9.61
C ALA A 628 -32.11 20.90 -9.95
N GLN A 629 -32.67 20.96 -11.16
CA GLN A 629 -33.64 21.98 -11.54
C GLN A 629 -34.96 21.83 -10.77
N LEU A 630 -35.48 20.61 -10.65
CA LEU A 630 -36.71 20.32 -9.89
C LEU A 630 -36.54 20.65 -8.41
N GLN A 631 -35.41 20.30 -7.80
CA GLN A 631 -35.12 20.64 -6.40
C GLN A 631 -35.11 22.15 -6.16
N ARG A 632 -34.58 22.96 -7.09
CA ARG A 632 -34.65 24.44 -7.01
C ARG A 632 -36.09 24.94 -7.07
N ILE A 633 -36.92 24.36 -7.95
CA ILE A 633 -38.33 24.73 -8.06
C ILE A 633 -39.08 24.39 -6.76
N THR A 634 -38.86 23.19 -6.21
CA THR A 634 -39.46 22.78 -4.94
C THR A 634 -39.06 23.72 -3.80
N HIS A 635 -37.78 24.08 -3.70
CA HIS A 635 -37.32 25.03 -2.69
C HIS A 635 -37.95 26.43 -2.84
N ASP A 636 -38.09 26.94 -4.08
CA ASP A 636 -38.79 28.22 -4.31
C ASP A 636 -40.28 28.13 -3.94
N MET A 637 -40.92 26.99 -4.21
CA MET A 637 -42.31 26.74 -3.81
C MET A 637 -42.48 26.70 -2.30
N GLU A 638 -41.57 26.06 -1.55
CA GLU A 638 -41.57 26.03 -0.09
C GLU A 638 -41.41 27.44 0.50
N LEU A 639 -40.50 28.25 -0.05
CA LEU A 639 -40.34 29.65 0.35
C LEU A 639 -41.61 30.48 0.10
N ARG A 640 -42.29 30.26 -1.03
CA ARG A 640 -43.57 30.92 -1.33
C ARG A 640 -44.69 30.44 -0.39
N LEU A 641 -44.73 29.15 -0.07
CA LEU A 641 -45.71 28.58 0.85
C LEU A 641 -45.54 29.20 2.25
N ASN A 642 -44.31 29.26 2.77
CA ASN A 642 -44.00 29.91 4.04
C ASN A 642 -44.40 31.39 4.05
N ARG A 643 -44.22 32.12 2.93
CA ARG A 643 -44.71 33.50 2.81
C ARG A 643 -46.23 33.59 2.84
N LEU A 644 -46.93 32.68 2.17
CA LEU A 644 -48.40 32.64 2.16
C LEU A 644 -48.97 32.27 3.54
N GLU A 645 -48.34 31.36 4.27
CA GLU A 645 -48.71 31.01 5.64
C GLU A 645 -48.53 32.19 6.59
N ASN A 646 -47.42 32.93 6.46
CA ASN A 646 -47.21 34.18 7.21
C ASN A 646 -48.27 35.23 6.88
N ILE A 647 -48.60 35.43 5.60
CA ILE A 647 -49.66 36.36 5.17
C ILE A 647 -51.02 35.93 5.72
N LYS A 648 -51.34 34.62 5.68
CA LYS A 648 -52.58 34.07 6.23
C LYS A 648 -52.66 34.33 7.74
N GLY A 649 -51.57 34.11 8.47
CA GLY A 649 -51.49 34.40 9.90
C GLY A 649 -51.72 35.88 10.23
N VAL A 650 -51.25 36.79 9.37
CA VAL A 650 -51.50 38.23 9.49
C VAL A 650 -52.95 38.61 9.14
N MET A 651 -53.61 37.92 8.20
CA MET A 651 -55.02 38.18 7.86
C MET A 651 -56.02 37.57 8.86
N THR A 652 -55.62 36.55 9.62
CA THR A 652 -56.46 35.93 10.66
C THR A 652 -56.39 36.60 12.03
N ASN A 653 -55.43 37.52 12.22
CA ASN A 653 -55.39 38.46 13.35
C ASN A 653 -56.04 39.78 12.95
#